data_AF-A0A5N6E499-F1
#
_entry.id   AF-A0A5N6E499-F1
#
_cell.length_a   1.000
_cell.length_b   1.000
_cell.length_c   1.000
_cell.angle_alpha   90.00
_cell.angle_beta   90.00
_cell.angle_gamma   90.00
#
_symmetry.space_group_name_H-M   'P 1'
#
loop_
_entity.id
_entity.type
_entity.pdbx_description
1 polymer ?
#
loop_
_entity_poly.entity_id
_entity_poly.type
_entity_poly.pdbx_seq_one_letter_code
_entity_poly.pdbx_strand_id
1 'polypeptide(L)'
;MLSTSFLVYVTSTLAATGVQYIQSQDFRIGVDPDTGAVLSIVNPSDNASMNWISGPDSTPWQPLGSRWGLGYADIGDLNRAFWNNPDLTIGDDHMTASYAMDKLNVSVTRWIDGSSKSFQECYSFLNTGDDALDISDAGSESLGIYLPFNDHYTSAEDVLEHRAHAHIWASGESSSWVKLTRMGLRGPHLGLVLTEGALSGYSVESRSTVTLSNTRGFFLIHPKVPILESKETSQICWTMFWHDDWQDFFEQSLKRSDQFIHIEASPWTAVEGDTVNLTIFGRPGDSISFNGAELALHKDTGLYPTSVPADKAGERQLTFTLRQGDRQNNATVVLNTVQDIDQVIASRIKFITMKQQLNASFPDRSKAGAYAVYDNQMEGIATFETASDRNTGRERVGMGVLVARWLLNHSDVDVERSLRIYYNYVNNKLQDPSGYVYDWPIGSKTASLRLYDWPWVMQLHLAMAKLGNEAVTSHGNYTATPVDRLMSTMERFYSEGGESHYSIGLPIFESLNFLKAYGYRDAYQRALELFTAHGKQIAKIGQNYPSFEVNYEQSIVAPAAIILLELYRSTGAKSWLEAAHGHFDRLEAFGGRQPDYHLQDIAIRHWDGYWFGKDRMWGDTFPHYWSTLTGIAMHHYANSTGDKTYQTRAEGILRANLALFTEEGRGHCAFIYPTTVDGRKGHYLDPYANDQDWALAHILQYTGFGVSTLKLTSPIHDRRINHSQGFLSLITHPSLNSIAKYANHRPLTPSWALVWIPLRKYDGGTKSWQHGVKNRFKVIGTAFRARTRTLALCEVERYF
;
A
#
# COMPACT_ATOMS: atom_id res chain seq x y z
N MET A 1 -75.83 7.04 -35.62
CA MET A 1 -74.69 6.39 -36.31
C MET A 1 -73.40 6.96 -35.71
N LEU A 2 -72.62 6.06 -35.07
CA LEU A 2 -71.15 6.06 -34.88
C LEU A 2 -70.52 7.34 -34.29
N SER A 3 -70.32 7.45 -32.97
CA SER A 3 -69.35 6.74 -32.09
C SER A 3 -67.93 7.30 -32.14
N THR A 4 -67.68 8.34 -31.35
CA THR A 4 -66.37 8.78 -30.86
C THR A 4 -66.01 7.96 -29.63
N SER A 5 -65.10 7.00 -29.78
CA SER A 5 -64.61 6.17 -28.67
C SER A 5 -63.48 6.90 -27.93
N PHE A 6 -63.74 7.24 -26.67
CA PHE A 6 -62.73 7.64 -25.69
C PHE A 6 -61.83 6.44 -25.39
N LEU A 7 -60.53 6.56 -25.72
CA LEU A 7 -59.50 5.66 -25.21
C LEU A 7 -59.07 6.21 -23.84
N VAL A 8 -59.54 5.58 -22.78
CA VAL A 8 -59.08 5.84 -21.41
C VAL A 8 -57.66 5.30 -21.29
N TYR A 9 -56.66 6.18 -21.37
CA TYR A 9 -55.33 5.87 -20.85
C TYR A 9 -55.45 5.81 -19.32
N VAL A 10 -55.52 4.59 -18.78
CA VAL A 10 -55.23 4.35 -17.37
C VAL A 10 -53.75 4.66 -17.18
N THR A 11 -53.46 5.89 -16.76
CA THR A 11 -52.17 6.24 -16.20
C THR A 11 -52.11 5.61 -14.82
N SER A 12 -51.66 4.36 -14.76
CA SER A 12 -51.12 3.79 -13.53
C SER A 12 -49.85 4.58 -13.22
N THR A 13 -50.02 5.69 -12.52
CA THR A 13 -48.97 6.33 -11.74
C THR A 13 -48.60 5.32 -10.66
N LEU A 14 -47.60 4.48 -10.95
CA LEU A 14 -46.84 3.80 -9.92
C LEU A 14 -46.25 4.93 -9.07
N ALA A 15 -46.91 5.22 -7.95
CA ALA A 15 -46.34 6.05 -6.91
C ALA A 15 -45.06 5.35 -6.48
N ALA A 16 -43.90 5.92 -6.79
CA ALA A 16 -42.66 5.53 -6.14
C ALA A 16 -42.93 5.65 -4.64
N THR A 17 -42.98 4.51 -3.94
CA THR A 17 -43.24 4.53 -2.51
C THR A 17 -42.02 5.15 -1.84
N GLY A 18 -42.24 6.17 -0.99
CA GLY A 18 -41.15 6.88 -0.35
C GLY A 18 -40.31 5.95 0.54
N VAL A 19 -39.08 6.36 0.84
CA VAL A 19 -38.17 5.65 1.76
C VAL A 19 -38.91 5.29 3.05
N GLN A 20 -38.85 4.02 3.44
CA GLN A 20 -39.38 3.54 4.72
C GLN A 20 -38.26 3.45 5.75
N TYR A 21 -38.61 3.39 7.03
CA TYR A 21 -37.62 3.39 8.10
C TYR A 21 -37.91 2.31 9.14
N ILE A 22 -36.87 1.58 9.53
CA ILE A 22 -36.80 0.90 10.83
C ILE A 22 -35.93 1.75 11.76
N GLN A 23 -36.38 2.00 12.99
CA GLN A 23 -35.73 3.00 13.85
C GLN A 23 -35.85 2.74 15.35
N SER A 24 -34.85 3.26 16.08
CA SER A 24 -34.77 3.32 17.53
C SER A 24 -34.09 4.62 17.95
N GLN A 25 -33.78 4.79 19.25
CA GLN A 25 -32.95 5.90 19.72
C GLN A 25 -31.49 5.82 19.22
N ASP A 26 -31.00 4.61 18.92
CA ASP A 26 -29.59 4.36 18.61
C ASP A 26 -29.34 4.20 17.09
N PHE A 27 -30.35 3.79 16.32
CA PHE A 27 -30.24 3.57 14.88
C PHE A 27 -31.46 4.11 14.13
N ARG A 28 -31.22 4.71 12.97
CA ARG A 28 -32.23 4.98 11.95
C ARG A 28 -31.76 4.40 10.63
N ILE A 29 -32.50 3.43 10.12
CA ILE A 29 -32.17 2.70 8.89
C ILE A 29 -33.22 3.03 7.83
N GLY A 30 -32.80 3.67 6.74
CA GLY A 30 -33.67 3.92 5.59
C GLY A 30 -33.68 2.71 4.66
N VAL A 31 -34.86 2.27 4.25
CA VAL A 31 -35.08 1.09 3.42
C VAL A 31 -35.80 1.47 2.14
N ASP A 32 -35.35 0.89 1.04
CA ASP A 32 -36.02 0.94 -0.26
C ASP A 32 -37.19 -0.07 -0.28
N PRO A 33 -38.45 0.39 -0.30
CA PRO A 33 -39.61 -0.50 -0.29
C PRO A 33 -39.79 -1.30 -1.60
N ASP A 34 -39.12 -0.93 -2.68
CA ASP A 34 -39.24 -1.63 -3.96
C ASP A 34 -38.23 -2.79 -4.06
N THR A 35 -37.04 -2.61 -3.49
CA THR A 35 -35.93 -3.58 -3.61
C THR A 35 -35.58 -4.28 -2.32
N GLY A 36 -36.02 -3.75 -1.18
CA GLY A 36 -35.55 -4.14 0.14
C GLY A 36 -34.09 -3.77 0.41
N ALA A 37 -33.45 -2.89 -0.35
CA ALA A 37 -32.09 -2.45 -0.06
C ALA A 37 -32.05 -1.46 1.12
N VAL A 38 -30.92 -1.38 1.83
CA VAL A 38 -30.68 -0.29 2.79
C VAL A 38 -30.15 0.93 2.03
N LEU A 39 -30.78 2.09 2.26
CA LEU A 39 -30.46 3.37 1.65
C LEU A 39 -29.68 4.31 2.58
N SER A 40 -29.85 4.13 3.90
CA SER A 40 -29.07 4.88 4.89
C SER A 40 -28.93 4.13 6.20
N ILE A 41 -27.79 4.31 6.86
CA ILE A 41 -27.53 3.90 8.24
C ILE A 41 -27.04 5.14 8.97
N VAL A 42 -27.81 5.62 9.95
CA VAL A 42 -27.55 6.88 10.66
C VAL A 42 -27.66 6.68 12.17
N ASN A 43 -26.79 7.34 12.93
CA ASN A 43 -26.95 7.51 14.37
C ASN A 43 -27.88 8.70 14.63
N PRO A 44 -29.08 8.52 15.23
CA PRO A 44 -30.02 9.63 15.48
C PRO A 44 -29.47 10.72 16.42
N SER A 45 -28.47 10.40 17.24
CA SER A 45 -27.81 11.34 18.15
C SER A 45 -26.63 12.10 17.54
N ASP A 46 -26.22 11.74 16.31
CA ASP A 46 -25.16 12.45 15.61
C ASP A 46 -25.70 13.72 14.93
N ASN A 47 -25.25 14.89 15.39
CA ASN A 47 -25.64 16.18 14.83
C ASN A 47 -25.28 16.35 13.34
N ALA A 48 -24.26 15.65 12.83
CA ALA A 48 -23.96 15.67 11.39
C ALA A 48 -24.88 14.75 10.59
N SER A 49 -25.61 13.85 11.25
CA SER A 49 -26.48 12.86 10.61
C SER A 49 -25.77 12.11 9.47
N MET A 50 -24.50 11.76 9.68
CA MET A 50 -23.68 11.09 8.68
C MET A 50 -24.35 9.77 8.24
N ASN A 51 -24.49 9.59 6.93
CA ASN A 51 -24.83 8.29 6.36
C ASN A 51 -23.56 7.44 6.23
N TRP A 52 -23.54 6.29 6.90
CA TRP A 52 -22.38 5.40 6.95
C TRP A 52 -22.21 4.52 5.70
N ILE A 53 -23.23 4.51 4.85
CA ILE A 53 -23.21 3.82 3.56
C ILE A 53 -23.40 4.83 2.43
N SER A 54 -22.96 4.47 1.23
CA SER A 54 -23.30 5.18 0.01
C SER A 54 -24.81 5.10 -0.20
N GLY A 55 -25.42 6.25 -0.44
CA GLY A 55 -26.85 6.36 -0.72
C GLY A 55 -27.15 7.41 -1.78
N PRO A 56 -28.43 7.57 -2.15
CA PRO A 56 -28.84 8.48 -3.23
C PRO A 56 -28.37 9.92 -3.03
N ASP A 57 -28.28 10.39 -1.79
CA ASP A 57 -27.90 11.77 -1.47
C ASP A 57 -26.39 12.01 -1.51
N SER A 58 -25.59 11.04 -1.07
CA SER A 58 -24.12 11.17 -0.98
C SER A 58 -23.40 10.70 -2.25
N THR A 59 -24.00 9.75 -2.95
CA THR A 59 -23.40 8.99 -4.04
C THR A 59 -24.46 8.70 -5.13
N PRO A 60 -25.06 9.74 -5.76
CA PRO A 60 -26.15 9.56 -6.74
C PRO A 60 -25.76 8.77 -7.99
N TRP A 61 -24.46 8.58 -8.24
CA TRP A 61 -23.92 7.76 -9.33
C TRP A 61 -23.81 6.26 -8.98
N GLN A 62 -24.20 5.85 -7.77
CA GLN A 62 -24.23 4.44 -7.38
C GLN A 62 -25.25 3.66 -8.25
N PRO A 63 -24.84 2.57 -8.90
CA PRO A 63 -25.78 1.67 -9.57
C PRO A 63 -26.82 1.13 -8.58
N LEU A 64 -28.10 1.14 -8.96
CA LEU A 64 -29.19 0.72 -8.08
C LEU A 64 -29.04 -0.72 -7.57
N GLY A 65 -28.47 -1.61 -8.40
CA GLY A 65 -28.20 -3.00 -8.04
C GLY A 65 -27.05 -3.20 -7.05
N SER A 66 -26.23 -2.17 -6.81
CA SER A 66 -25.09 -2.19 -5.87
C SER A 66 -25.43 -1.54 -4.53
N ARG A 67 -26.72 -1.37 -4.22
CA ARG A 67 -27.19 -0.86 -2.93
C ARG A 67 -27.02 -1.91 -1.83
N TRP A 68 -26.93 -1.44 -0.59
CA TRP A 68 -26.63 -2.30 0.55
C TRP A 68 -27.59 -3.47 0.68
N GLY A 69 -27.01 -4.66 0.77
CA GLY A 69 -27.70 -5.91 0.99
C GLY A 69 -28.35 -6.52 -0.24
N LEU A 70 -28.27 -5.86 -1.39
CA LEU A 70 -28.48 -6.51 -2.67
C LEU A 70 -27.24 -7.34 -3.03
N GLY A 71 -27.34 -8.14 -4.09
CA GLY A 71 -26.23 -8.96 -4.52
C GLY A 71 -26.61 -9.97 -5.60
N TYR A 72 -25.75 -10.96 -5.77
CA TYR A 72 -25.90 -11.97 -6.81
C TYR A 72 -25.37 -13.35 -6.40
N ALA A 73 -25.86 -14.38 -7.08
CA ALA A 73 -25.36 -15.75 -7.02
C ALA A 73 -25.24 -16.33 -8.43
N ASP A 74 -24.16 -17.06 -8.73
CA ASP A 74 -24.04 -17.86 -9.94
C ASP A 74 -24.78 -19.20 -9.73
N ILE A 75 -25.86 -19.42 -10.47
CA ILE A 75 -26.75 -20.58 -10.33
C ILE A 75 -26.70 -21.38 -11.65
N GLY A 76 -25.59 -22.10 -11.85
CA GLY A 76 -25.27 -22.91 -13.04
C GLY A 76 -24.32 -22.24 -14.03
N ASP A 77 -23.84 -23.01 -15.03
CA ASP A 77 -22.65 -22.74 -15.86
C ASP A 77 -22.56 -21.35 -16.52
N LEU A 78 -23.67 -20.61 -16.70
CA LEU A 78 -23.70 -19.30 -17.38
C LEU A 78 -24.73 -18.30 -16.82
N ASN A 79 -25.36 -18.59 -15.66
CA ASN A 79 -26.46 -17.78 -15.15
C ASN A 79 -26.10 -17.11 -13.81
N ARG A 80 -25.79 -15.81 -13.86
CA ARG A 80 -25.74 -14.96 -12.66
C ARG A 80 -27.13 -14.39 -12.35
N ALA A 81 -27.68 -14.76 -11.21
CA ALA A 81 -28.95 -14.24 -10.72
C ALA A 81 -28.69 -13.11 -9.72
N PHE A 82 -29.39 -11.98 -9.89
CA PHE A 82 -29.33 -10.82 -8.99
C PHE A 82 -30.61 -10.72 -8.20
N TRP A 83 -30.53 -10.50 -6.88
CA TRP A 83 -31.72 -10.31 -6.06
C TRP A 83 -32.02 -8.81 -5.88
N ASN A 84 -33.20 -8.39 -6.34
CA ASN A 84 -33.62 -6.98 -6.28
C ASN A 84 -35.15 -6.77 -6.25
N ASN A 85 -35.95 -7.84 -6.28
CA ASN A 85 -37.41 -7.79 -6.30
C ASN A 85 -37.97 -8.78 -5.26
N PRO A 86 -38.12 -8.35 -3.99
CA PRO A 86 -38.53 -9.23 -2.91
C PRO A 86 -40.05 -9.28 -2.70
N ASP A 87 -40.50 -10.32 -2.01
CA ASP A 87 -41.66 -10.23 -1.12
C ASP A 87 -41.21 -9.60 0.21
N LEU A 88 -41.78 -8.47 0.59
CA LEU A 88 -41.24 -7.57 1.60
C LEU A 88 -42.27 -7.25 2.68
N THR A 89 -41.84 -7.38 3.94
CA THR A 89 -42.55 -6.89 5.12
C THR A 89 -41.64 -5.95 5.90
N ILE A 90 -42.12 -4.75 6.21
CA ILE A 90 -41.43 -3.75 7.02
C ILE A 90 -42.33 -3.39 8.22
N GLY A 91 -41.80 -3.58 9.42
CA GLY A 91 -42.38 -3.10 10.68
C GLY A 91 -41.61 -1.90 11.24
N ASP A 92 -41.83 -1.57 12.51
CA ASP A 92 -41.21 -0.38 13.14
C ASP A 92 -39.70 -0.55 13.42
N ASP A 93 -39.31 -1.77 13.80
CA ASP A 93 -37.95 -2.15 14.22
C ASP A 93 -37.40 -3.38 13.50
N HIS A 94 -38.19 -3.98 12.60
CA HIS A 94 -37.87 -5.22 11.90
C HIS A 94 -38.26 -5.15 10.42
N MET A 95 -37.56 -5.91 9.60
CA MET A 95 -37.81 -6.06 8.18
C MET A 95 -37.47 -7.49 7.74
N THR A 96 -38.28 -8.04 6.85
CA THR A 96 -38.01 -9.31 6.17
C THR A 96 -38.22 -9.16 4.67
N ALA A 97 -37.26 -9.57 3.86
CA ALA A 97 -37.34 -9.63 2.40
C ALA A 97 -37.05 -11.05 1.91
N SER A 98 -37.85 -11.58 1.00
CA SER A 98 -37.63 -12.89 0.37
C SER A 98 -37.50 -12.75 -1.13
N TYR A 99 -36.36 -13.16 -1.68
CA TYR A 99 -36.00 -13.05 -3.08
C TYR A 99 -35.97 -14.44 -3.71
N ALA A 100 -37.05 -14.78 -4.41
CA ALA A 100 -37.15 -16.03 -5.13
C ALA A 100 -36.37 -15.96 -6.45
N MET A 101 -35.35 -16.80 -6.58
CA MET A 101 -34.63 -17.06 -7.84
C MET A 101 -34.88 -18.53 -8.26
N ASP A 102 -34.29 -18.97 -9.37
CA ASP A 102 -34.57 -20.29 -9.99
C ASP A 102 -34.43 -21.47 -9.01
N LYS A 103 -33.21 -21.78 -8.56
CA LYS A 103 -32.92 -22.87 -7.61
C LYS A 103 -32.56 -22.39 -6.20
N LEU A 104 -32.64 -21.08 -5.96
CA LEU A 104 -32.19 -20.46 -4.72
C LEU A 104 -33.23 -19.43 -4.27
N ASN A 105 -33.64 -19.52 -3.01
CA ASN A 105 -34.36 -18.44 -2.34
C ASN A 105 -33.43 -17.76 -1.35
N VAL A 106 -33.31 -16.44 -1.43
CA VAL A 106 -32.54 -15.65 -0.47
C VAL A 106 -33.52 -14.93 0.44
N SER A 107 -33.46 -15.19 1.74
CA SER A 107 -34.27 -14.45 2.73
C SER A 107 -33.36 -13.56 3.56
N VAL A 108 -33.68 -12.27 3.63
CA VAL A 108 -32.95 -11.26 4.40
C VAL A 108 -33.83 -10.80 5.54
N THR A 109 -33.34 -10.97 6.76
CA THR A 109 -34.00 -10.48 7.97
C THR A 109 -33.14 -9.43 8.63
N ARG A 110 -33.77 -8.34 9.06
CA ARG A 110 -33.13 -7.16 9.64
C ARG A 110 -33.91 -6.72 10.85
N TRP A 111 -33.23 -6.38 11.94
CA TRP A 111 -33.90 -5.84 13.10
C TRP A 111 -32.97 -4.98 13.95
N ILE A 112 -33.56 -4.05 14.69
CA ILE A 112 -32.86 -3.29 15.71
C ILE A 112 -33.12 -3.92 17.06
N ASP A 113 -32.06 -4.40 17.72
CA ASP A 113 -32.15 -4.87 19.09
C ASP A 113 -31.85 -3.71 20.05
N GLY A 114 -32.91 -3.14 20.62
CA GLY A 114 -32.82 -2.04 21.57
C GLY A 114 -32.09 -2.40 22.87
N SER A 115 -32.00 -3.68 23.25
CA SER A 115 -31.31 -4.12 24.47
C SER A 115 -29.80 -4.11 24.31
N SER A 116 -29.30 -4.59 23.16
CA SER A 116 -27.88 -4.58 22.80
C SER A 116 -27.43 -3.32 22.05
N LYS A 117 -28.38 -2.42 21.77
CA LYS A 117 -28.19 -1.19 20.98
C LYS A 117 -27.50 -1.48 19.66
N SER A 118 -28.03 -2.44 18.92
CA SER A 118 -27.40 -2.94 17.69
C SER A 118 -28.40 -3.09 16.56
N PHE A 119 -27.88 -3.05 15.34
CA PHE A 119 -28.62 -3.39 14.13
C PHE A 119 -28.11 -4.73 13.60
N GLN A 120 -29.01 -5.70 13.43
CA GLN A 120 -28.68 -7.08 13.08
C GLN A 120 -29.25 -7.41 11.72
N GLU A 121 -28.51 -8.21 10.95
CA GLU A 121 -28.89 -8.61 9.60
C GLU A 121 -28.44 -10.05 9.34
N CYS A 122 -29.34 -10.86 8.79
CA CYS A 122 -29.12 -12.26 8.47
C CYS A 122 -29.63 -12.58 7.06
N TYR A 123 -28.80 -13.30 6.29
CA TYR A 123 -29.11 -13.84 4.97
C TYR A 123 -29.19 -15.35 5.05
N SER A 124 -30.34 -15.91 4.68
CA SER A 124 -30.55 -17.35 4.57
C SER A 124 -30.62 -17.74 3.10
N PHE A 125 -29.76 -18.67 2.68
CA PHE A 125 -29.66 -19.22 1.34
C PHE A 125 -30.30 -20.61 1.32
N LEU A 126 -31.51 -20.72 0.77
CA LEU A 126 -32.27 -21.97 0.68
C LEU A 126 -32.22 -22.55 -0.73
N ASN A 127 -31.73 -23.78 -0.88
CA ASN A 127 -31.84 -24.51 -2.14
C ASN A 127 -33.29 -24.96 -2.37
N THR A 128 -33.98 -24.29 -3.30
CA THR A 128 -35.36 -24.61 -3.67
C THR A 128 -35.46 -25.70 -4.73
N GLY A 129 -34.33 -26.08 -5.35
CA GLY A 129 -34.25 -27.14 -6.35
C GLY A 129 -34.38 -28.56 -5.77
N ASP A 130 -34.30 -29.54 -6.67
CA ASP A 130 -34.37 -30.97 -6.35
C ASP A 130 -32.98 -31.63 -6.30
N ASP A 131 -31.94 -30.96 -6.80
CA ASP A 131 -30.54 -31.42 -6.80
C ASP A 131 -29.68 -30.57 -5.85
N ALA A 132 -28.52 -31.10 -5.47
CA ALA A 132 -27.51 -30.34 -4.71
C ALA A 132 -27.06 -29.09 -5.50
N LEU A 133 -26.87 -27.98 -4.78
CA LEU A 133 -26.47 -26.69 -5.34
C LEU A 133 -25.12 -26.29 -4.75
N ASP A 134 -24.09 -26.25 -5.59
CA ASP A 134 -22.80 -25.65 -5.26
C ASP A 134 -22.74 -24.22 -5.82
N ILE A 135 -22.96 -23.23 -4.96
CA ILE A 135 -22.92 -21.81 -5.33
C ILE A 135 -21.46 -21.35 -5.54
N SER A 136 -20.48 -22.11 -5.03
CA SER A 136 -19.06 -21.76 -5.02
C SER A 136 -18.23 -22.42 -6.12
N ASP A 137 -18.85 -23.23 -6.99
CA ASP A 137 -18.15 -24.04 -8.01
C ASP A 137 -17.27 -23.21 -8.95
N ALA A 138 -17.72 -22.01 -9.34
CA ALA A 138 -16.96 -21.12 -10.21
C ALA A 138 -15.96 -20.19 -9.47
N GLY A 139 -15.92 -20.25 -8.13
CA GLY A 139 -15.02 -19.47 -7.28
C GLY A 139 -15.73 -18.76 -6.12
N SER A 140 -14.93 -18.17 -5.23
CA SER A 140 -15.46 -17.37 -4.11
C SER A 140 -16.30 -16.18 -4.59
N GLU A 141 -15.99 -15.64 -5.76
CA GLU A 141 -16.66 -14.48 -6.35
C GLU A 141 -18.05 -14.79 -6.92
N SER A 142 -18.48 -16.05 -6.91
CA SER A 142 -19.77 -16.49 -7.43
C SER A 142 -20.97 -16.13 -6.57
N LEU A 143 -20.73 -15.75 -5.31
CA LEU A 143 -21.72 -15.18 -4.41
C LEU A 143 -21.20 -13.86 -3.87
N GLY A 144 -21.97 -12.79 -4.04
CA GLY A 144 -21.58 -11.45 -3.59
C GLY A 144 -22.74 -10.72 -2.92
N ILE A 145 -22.48 -10.12 -1.74
CA ILE A 145 -23.43 -9.20 -1.07
C ILE A 145 -22.80 -7.81 -1.04
N TYR A 146 -23.49 -6.81 -1.58
CA TYR A 146 -23.01 -5.43 -1.61
C TYR A 146 -23.08 -4.78 -0.22
N LEU A 147 -21.95 -4.22 0.22
CA LEU A 147 -21.79 -3.42 1.43
C LEU A 147 -21.11 -2.09 1.07
N PRO A 148 -21.82 -1.17 0.39
CA PRO A 148 -21.24 0.03 -0.20
C PRO A 148 -20.93 1.09 0.87
N PHE A 149 -19.97 0.85 1.75
CA PHE A 149 -19.52 1.80 2.78
C PHE A 149 -19.16 3.17 2.19
N ASN A 150 -19.42 4.25 2.94
CA ASN A 150 -19.23 5.62 2.47
C ASN A 150 -17.74 6.08 2.53
N ASP A 151 -16.87 5.34 1.84
CA ASP A 151 -15.42 5.58 1.74
C ASP A 151 -15.09 6.28 0.41
N HIS A 152 -15.26 7.61 0.41
CA HIS A 152 -15.10 8.48 -0.76
C HIS A 152 -14.32 9.74 -0.40
N TYR A 153 -13.52 10.25 -1.33
CA TYR A 153 -12.62 11.40 -1.14
C TYR A 153 -13.12 12.61 -1.92
N THR A 154 -14.13 13.28 -1.37
CA THR A 154 -14.87 14.38 -1.99
C THR A 154 -14.20 15.74 -1.77
N SER A 155 -14.45 16.43 -0.68
CA SER A 155 -13.75 17.67 -0.30
C SER A 155 -13.29 17.55 1.15
N ALA A 156 -12.24 18.27 1.56
CA ALA A 156 -11.75 18.21 2.94
C ALA A 156 -12.84 18.50 3.99
N GLU A 157 -13.79 19.38 3.69
CA GLU A 157 -14.93 19.66 4.58
C GLU A 157 -15.89 18.46 4.69
N ASP A 158 -16.28 17.89 3.56
CA ASP A 158 -17.25 16.78 3.52
C ASP A 158 -16.64 15.47 4.02
N VAL A 159 -15.39 15.16 3.67
CA VAL A 159 -14.74 13.90 4.08
C VAL A 159 -14.56 13.82 5.60
N LEU A 160 -14.18 14.93 6.24
CA LEU A 160 -13.92 14.93 7.67
C LEU A 160 -15.20 14.68 8.49
N GLU A 161 -16.36 15.10 7.99
CA GLU A 161 -17.60 15.02 8.76
C GLU A 161 -18.58 13.95 8.28
N HIS A 162 -18.55 13.58 7.00
CA HIS A 162 -19.58 12.73 6.39
C HIS A 162 -19.01 11.54 5.60
N ARG A 163 -17.73 11.19 5.75
CA ARG A 163 -17.11 10.01 5.13
C ARG A 163 -16.33 9.19 6.14
N ALA A 164 -16.13 7.91 5.86
CA ALA A 164 -15.42 6.99 6.74
C ALA A 164 -14.36 6.19 6.00
N HIS A 165 -13.23 5.94 6.66
CA HIS A 165 -12.30 4.89 6.29
C HIS A 165 -12.93 3.53 6.61
N ALA A 166 -13.04 2.67 5.59
CA ALA A 166 -13.51 1.31 5.76
C ALA A 166 -12.34 0.32 5.91
N HIS A 167 -12.12 -0.17 7.13
CA HIS A 167 -11.17 -1.24 7.41
C HIS A 167 -11.90 -2.59 7.35
N ILE A 168 -11.70 -3.31 6.25
CA ILE A 168 -12.42 -4.55 5.94
C ILE A 168 -11.52 -5.75 6.24
N TRP A 169 -12.00 -6.69 7.06
CA TRP A 169 -11.43 -8.01 7.26
C TRP A 169 -12.46 -9.06 6.83
N ALA A 170 -12.52 -9.33 5.52
CA ALA A 170 -13.48 -10.29 4.94
C ALA A 170 -12.84 -11.65 4.58
N SER A 171 -11.54 -11.81 4.80
CA SER A 171 -10.81 -13.09 4.64
C SER A 171 -10.59 -13.80 5.98
N GLY A 172 -11.31 -13.37 7.02
CA GLY A 172 -11.17 -13.86 8.39
C GLY A 172 -11.95 -15.13 8.70
N GLU A 173 -12.58 -15.76 7.71
CA GLU A 173 -13.56 -16.82 7.89
C GLU A 173 -14.69 -16.39 8.86
N SER A 174 -14.90 -17.10 9.97
CA SER A 174 -15.96 -16.81 10.94
C SER A 174 -15.64 -15.60 11.83
N SER A 175 -14.37 -15.20 11.90
CA SER A 175 -13.92 -14.01 12.63
C SER A 175 -13.80 -12.76 11.74
N SER A 176 -14.60 -12.68 10.68
CA SER A 176 -14.61 -11.55 9.77
C SER A 176 -15.36 -10.33 10.34
N TRP A 177 -14.92 -9.13 9.98
CA TRP A 177 -15.47 -7.88 10.49
C TRP A 177 -15.17 -6.68 9.59
N VAL A 178 -15.88 -5.58 9.81
CA VAL A 178 -15.58 -4.27 9.21
C VAL A 178 -15.63 -3.19 10.30
N LYS A 179 -14.59 -2.35 10.36
CA LYS A 179 -14.58 -1.14 11.18
C LYS A 179 -14.61 0.09 10.28
N LEU A 180 -15.57 0.96 10.52
CA LEU A 180 -15.67 2.26 9.86
C LEU A 180 -15.23 3.34 10.84
N THR A 181 -14.26 4.16 10.45
CA THR A 181 -13.79 5.31 11.24
C THR A 181 -14.12 6.59 10.48
N ARG A 182 -14.87 7.52 11.06
CA ARG A 182 -15.10 8.83 10.44
C ARG A 182 -13.74 9.49 10.16
N MET A 183 -13.50 10.00 8.96
CA MET A 183 -12.16 10.49 8.58
C MET A 183 -11.71 11.72 9.40
N GLY A 184 -12.65 12.50 9.94
CA GLY A 184 -12.37 13.59 10.88
C GLY A 184 -12.33 13.21 12.36
N LEU A 185 -12.46 11.92 12.68
CA LEU A 185 -12.31 11.31 14.01
C LEU A 185 -13.36 11.69 15.05
N ARG A 186 -14.40 12.44 14.68
CA ARG A 186 -15.52 12.68 15.58
C ARG A 186 -16.34 11.39 15.73
N GLY A 187 -16.39 10.88 16.96
CA GLY A 187 -17.23 9.74 17.32
C GLY A 187 -18.74 10.08 17.35
N PRO A 188 -19.60 9.06 17.48
CA PRO A 188 -19.23 7.64 17.48
C PRO A 188 -18.85 7.14 16.08
N HIS A 189 -18.29 5.94 16.04
CA HIS A 189 -17.90 5.20 14.83
C HIS A 189 -18.75 3.94 14.65
N LEU A 190 -18.76 3.33 13.46
CA LEU A 190 -19.60 2.17 13.15
C LEU A 190 -18.76 0.90 12.97
N GLY A 191 -19.18 -0.19 13.59
CA GLY A 191 -18.56 -1.51 13.49
C GLY A 191 -19.56 -2.53 12.98
N LEU A 192 -19.05 -3.57 12.32
CA LEU A 192 -19.78 -4.75 11.87
C LEU A 192 -18.94 -5.98 12.24
N VAL A 193 -19.52 -6.94 12.96
CA VAL A 193 -18.89 -8.22 13.28
C VAL A 193 -19.78 -9.37 12.81
N LEU A 194 -19.17 -10.38 12.18
CA LEU A 194 -19.89 -11.57 11.76
C LEU A 194 -20.30 -12.41 12.98
N THR A 195 -21.57 -12.80 13.06
CA THR A 195 -22.12 -13.59 14.17
C THR A 195 -22.56 -14.99 13.77
N GLU A 196 -22.73 -15.25 12.47
CA GLU A 196 -22.95 -16.60 11.94
C GLU A 196 -22.34 -16.71 10.54
N GLY A 197 -21.84 -17.90 10.19
CA GLY A 197 -21.24 -18.19 8.89
C GLY A 197 -19.78 -17.76 8.79
N ALA A 198 -19.27 -17.66 7.57
CA ALA A 198 -17.89 -17.27 7.28
C ALA A 198 -17.79 -16.47 5.97
N LEU A 199 -16.75 -15.65 5.84
CA LEU A 199 -16.41 -14.93 4.61
C LEU A 199 -15.08 -15.43 4.01
N SER A 200 -14.95 -15.31 2.70
CA SER A 200 -13.78 -15.72 1.92
C SER A 200 -12.94 -14.57 1.36
N GLY A 201 -13.51 -13.36 1.31
CA GLY A 201 -12.84 -12.16 0.83
C GLY A 201 -13.84 -11.06 0.48
N TYR A 202 -13.33 -9.99 -0.14
CA TYR A 202 -14.15 -8.91 -0.67
C TYR A 202 -13.67 -8.49 -2.05
N SER A 203 -14.59 -7.95 -2.85
CA SER A 203 -14.33 -7.32 -4.13
C SER A 203 -14.74 -5.85 -4.11
N VAL A 204 -14.27 -5.11 -5.12
CA VAL A 204 -14.57 -3.69 -5.32
C VAL A 204 -15.14 -3.48 -6.72
N GLU A 205 -16.21 -2.72 -6.84
CA GLU A 205 -16.81 -2.35 -8.12
C GLU A 205 -16.96 -0.83 -8.29
N SER A 206 -17.34 -0.43 -9.51
CA SER A 206 -17.59 0.95 -9.94
C SER A 206 -16.34 1.83 -9.86
N ARG A 207 -15.19 1.27 -10.27
CA ARG A 207 -13.95 2.04 -10.43
C ARG A 207 -13.72 2.33 -11.91
N SER A 208 -13.47 3.60 -12.24
CA SER A 208 -13.25 3.98 -13.63
C SER A 208 -12.50 5.31 -13.74
N THR A 209 -12.16 5.67 -14.97
CA THR A 209 -11.62 6.99 -15.30
C THR A 209 -12.61 8.14 -15.09
N VAL A 210 -13.90 7.85 -14.85
CA VAL A 210 -14.89 8.88 -14.50
C VAL A 210 -14.83 9.21 -13.01
N THR A 211 -14.70 8.19 -12.17
CA THR A 211 -14.65 8.35 -10.70
C THR A 211 -13.23 8.59 -10.18
N LEU A 212 -12.21 8.28 -10.98
CA LEU A 212 -10.79 8.51 -10.72
C LEU A 212 -10.36 7.95 -9.34
N SER A 213 -9.43 8.65 -8.69
CA SER A 213 -8.90 8.30 -7.36
C SER A 213 -9.79 8.78 -6.21
N ASN A 214 -10.91 9.46 -6.48
CA ASN A 214 -11.74 10.12 -5.45
C ASN A 214 -12.84 9.22 -4.85
N THR A 215 -12.86 7.94 -5.22
CA THR A 215 -13.74 6.94 -4.60
C THR A 215 -13.00 5.63 -4.44
N ARG A 216 -13.27 4.93 -3.33
CA ARG A 216 -12.80 3.57 -3.14
C ARG A 216 -13.66 2.52 -3.85
N GLY A 217 -14.80 2.94 -4.42
CA GLY A 217 -15.75 2.07 -5.12
C GLY A 217 -16.85 1.54 -4.20
N PHE A 218 -17.56 0.52 -4.67
CA PHE A 218 -18.56 -0.19 -3.87
C PHE A 218 -18.05 -1.58 -3.53
N PHE A 219 -18.02 -1.87 -2.23
CA PHE A 219 -17.56 -3.16 -1.75
C PHE A 219 -18.66 -4.20 -1.86
N LEU A 220 -18.24 -5.44 -2.08
CA LEU A 220 -19.07 -6.61 -1.88
C LEU A 220 -18.25 -7.67 -1.14
N ILE A 221 -18.89 -8.39 -0.23
CA ILE A 221 -18.30 -9.51 0.51
C ILE A 221 -18.71 -10.84 -0.11
N HIS A 222 -17.87 -11.86 0.08
CA HIS A 222 -18.06 -13.19 -0.49
C HIS A 222 -18.33 -14.23 0.62
N PRO A 223 -19.61 -14.54 0.92
CA PRO A 223 -19.97 -15.59 1.86
C PRO A 223 -19.43 -16.96 1.47
N LYS A 224 -18.93 -17.70 2.45
CA LYS A 224 -18.52 -19.10 2.30
C LYS A 224 -19.73 -19.98 2.63
N VAL A 225 -20.46 -20.39 1.59
CA VAL A 225 -21.66 -21.23 1.70
C VAL A 225 -21.28 -22.68 1.35
N PRO A 226 -21.63 -23.69 2.16
CA PRO A 226 -21.41 -25.09 1.82
C PRO A 226 -22.27 -25.51 0.61
N ILE A 227 -21.98 -26.67 0.03
CA ILE A 227 -22.89 -27.31 -0.92
C ILE A 227 -24.24 -27.50 -0.21
N LEU A 228 -25.30 -26.98 -0.80
CA LEU A 228 -26.65 -27.08 -0.25
C LEU A 228 -27.37 -28.26 -0.88
N GLU A 229 -27.68 -29.28 -0.10
CA GLU A 229 -28.58 -30.35 -0.53
C GLU A 229 -30.00 -29.80 -0.81
N SER A 230 -30.85 -30.60 -1.46
CA SER A 230 -32.22 -30.17 -1.74
C SER A 230 -32.94 -29.77 -0.44
N LYS A 231 -33.50 -28.55 -0.43
CA LYS A 231 -34.19 -27.93 0.71
C LYS A 231 -33.29 -27.59 1.90
N GLU A 232 -31.98 -27.75 1.78
CA GLU A 232 -31.02 -27.30 2.79
C GLU A 232 -30.90 -25.78 2.77
N THR A 233 -30.62 -25.21 3.95
CA THR A 233 -30.40 -23.78 4.14
C THR A 233 -29.07 -23.56 4.84
N SER A 234 -28.30 -22.59 4.35
CA SER A 234 -27.17 -22.02 5.07
C SER A 234 -27.43 -20.55 5.37
N GLN A 235 -26.82 -20.05 6.44
CA GLN A 235 -27.04 -18.69 6.91
C GLN A 235 -25.73 -17.95 7.14
N ILE A 236 -25.77 -16.65 6.91
CA ILE A 236 -24.74 -15.70 7.32
C ILE A 236 -25.40 -14.53 8.04
N CYS A 237 -24.87 -14.15 9.19
CA CYS A 237 -25.39 -13.05 10.00
C CYS A 237 -24.28 -12.14 10.46
N TRP A 238 -24.61 -10.87 10.65
CA TRP A 238 -23.74 -9.91 11.32
C TRP A 238 -24.51 -8.96 12.22
N THR A 239 -23.76 -8.37 13.14
CA THR A 239 -24.24 -7.30 14.03
C THR A 239 -23.45 -6.03 13.79
N MET A 240 -24.17 -4.92 13.64
CA MET A 240 -23.64 -3.57 13.54
C MET A 240 -23.84 -2.80 14.85
N PHE A 241 -22.83 -2.05 15.26
CA PHE A 241 -22.81 -1.36 16.55
C PHE A 241 -21.95 -0.09 16.52
N TRP A 242 -22.27 0.86 17.39
CA TRP A 242 -21.45 2.05 17.59
C TRP A 242 -20.24 1.75 18.48
N HIS A 243 -19.07 2.32 18.16
CA HIS A 243 -17.83 2.20 18.95
C HIS A 243 -17.07 3.53 18.99
N ASP A 244 -16.13 3.63 19.92
CA ASP A 244 -15.29 4.83 20.10
C ASP A 244 -13.91 4.71 19.41
N ASP A 245 -13.26 3.55 19.49
CA ASP A 245 -11.91 3.33 18.96
C ASP A 245 -11.64 1.85 18.62
N TRP A 246 -10.39 1.49 18.35
CA TRP A 246 -10.01 0.10 18.05
C TRP A 246 -10.21 -0.85 19.24
N GLN A 247 -9.93 -0.40 20.46
CA GLN A 247 -10.08 -1.24 21.64
C GLN A 247 -11.56 -1.52 21.90
N ASP A 248 -12.39 -0.48 21.94
CA ASP A 248 -13.84 -0.64 22.11
C ASP A 248 -14.43 -1.48 20.96
N PHE A 249 -14.01 -1.27 19.70
CA PHE A 249 -14.45 -2.10 18.58
C PHE A 249 -14.22 -3.60 18.80
N PHE A 250 -13.01 -4.02 19.22
CA PHE A 250 -12.72 -5.43 19.45
C PHE A 250 -13.42 -5.99 20.70
N GLU A 251 -13.55 -5.19 21.76
CA GLU A 251 -14.31 -5.59 22.96
C GLU A 251 -15.81 -5.77 22.65
N GLN A 252 -16.42 -4.88 21.86
CA GLN A 252 -17.81 -4.99 21.43
C GLN A 252 -18.02 -6.16 20.47
N SER A 253 -17.03 -6.44 19.60
CA SER A 253 -17.01 -7.60 18.71
C SER A 253 -17.03 -8.90 19.50
N LEU A 254 -16.12 -9.04 20.49
CA LEU A 254 -16.11 -10.16 21.42
C LEU A 254 -17.42 -10.27 22.20
N LYS A 255 -18.07 -9.17 22.60
CA LYS A 255 -19.37 -9.23 23.28
C LYS A 255 -20.53 -9.69 22.39
N ARG A 256 -20.46 -9.46 21.07
CA ARG A 256 -21.57 -9.70 20.11
C ARG A 256 -21.47 -11.00 19.34
N SER A 257 -20.26 -11.43 19.00
CA SER A 257 -20.05 -12.65 18.23
C SER A 257 -19.39 -13.74 19.07
N ASP A 258 -20.05 -14.89 19.19
CA ASP A 258 -19.51 -16.09 19.84
C ASP A 258 -18.51 -16.83 18.95
N GLN A 259 -18.44 -16.51 17.65
CA GLN A 259 -17.48 -17.06 16.70
C GLN A 259 -16.25 -16.17 16.44
N PHE A 260 -16.22 -14.96 17.01
CA PHE A 260 -15.14 -14.00 16.83
C PHE A 260 -14.00 -14.21 17.83
N ILE A 261 -12.77 -14.25 17.32
CA ILE A 261 -11.55 -14.07 18.10
C ILE A 261 -10.71 -12.94 17.50
N HIS A 262 -10.05 -12.18 18.37
CA HIS A 262 -9.06 -11.17 17.96
C HIS A 262 -7.66 -11.75 18.10
N ILE A 263 -6.79 -11.48 17.12
CA ILE A 263 -5.44 -12.03 17.08
C ILE A 263 -4.45 -10.91 16.77
N GLU A 264 -3.44 -10.80 17.62
CA GLU A 264 -2.30 -9.90 17.43
C GLU A 264 -1.04 -10.70 17.17
N ALA A 265 -0.21 -10.26 16.24
CA ALA A 265 1.10 -10.83 15.97
C ALA A 265 2.19 -9.75 16.08
N SER A 266 3.41 -10.19 16.43
CA SER A 266 4.58 -9.33 16.39
C SER A 266 5.85 -10.17 16.10
N PRO A 267 6.58 -9.89 15.01
CA PRO A 267 6.22 -9.00 13.90
C PRO A 267 5.19 -9.62 12.94
N TRP A 268 4.51 -8.82 12.13
CA TRP A 268 3.64 -9.29 11.04
C TRP A 268 4.41 -9.72 9.79
N THR A 269 5.49 -8.98 9.48
CA THR A 269 6.51 -9.39 8.52
C THR A 269 7.82 -9.64 9.27
N ALA A 270 8.18 -10.92 9.34
CA ALA A 270 9.35 -11.44 10.04
C ALA A 270 10.55 -11.58 9.08
N VAL A 271 11.77 -11.58 9.62
CA VAL A 271 12.97 -11.98 8.88
C VAL A 271 13.23 -13.46 9.13
N GLU A 272 13.81 -14.18 8.16
CA GLU A 272 14.17 -15.59 8.35
C GLU A 272 14.98 -15.83 9.63
N GLY A 273 14.51 -16.76 10.46
CA GLY A 273 15.06 -17.06 11.78
C GLY A 273 14.43 -16.28 12.94
N ASP A 274 13.58 -15.29 12.67
CA ASP A 274 12.76 -14.64 13.71
C ASP A 274 11.74 -15.64 14.31
N THR A 275 11.21 -15.29 15.47
CA THR A 275 10.01 -15.91 16.05
C THR A 275 8.89 -14.89 16.05
N VAL A 276 7.74 -15.27 15.48
CA VAL A 276 6.53 -14.45 15.53
C VAL A 276 5.72 -14.86 16.75
N ASN A 277 5.54 -13.91 17.68
CA ASN A 277 4.69 -14.10 18.84
C ASN A 277 3.25 -13.73 18.48
N LEU A 278 2.30 -14.60 18.84
CA LEU A 278 0.88 -14.35 18.67
C LEU A 278 0.16 -14.32 20.01
N THR A 279 -0.75 -13.38 20.15
CA THR A 279 -1.66 -13.26 21.31
C THR A 279 -3.08 -13.32 20.80
N ILE A 280 -3.84 -14.32 21.26
CA ILE A 280 -5.23 -14.52 20.87
C ILE A 280 -6.14 -14.11 22.03
N PHE A 281 -7.18 -13.36 21.70
CA PHE A 281 -8.19 -12.84 22.60
C PHE A 281 -9.53 -13.51 22.24
N GLY A 282 -10.08 -14.25 23.19
CA GLY A 282 -11.39 -14.89 23.09
C GLY A 282 -12.28 -14.53 24.28
N ARG A 283 -13.48 -15.06 24.31
CA ARG A 283 -14.40 -14.95 25.45
C ARG A 283 -13.95 -15.86 26.59
N PRO A 284 -14.33 -15.52 27.84
CA PRO A 284 -14.14 -16.44 28.97
C PRO A 284 -14.80 -17.80 28.71
N GLY A 285 -14.01 -18.88 28.80
CA GLY A 285 -14.49 -20.25 28.60
C GLY A 285 -14.31 -20.79 27.18
N ASP A 286 -13.79 -19.99 26.24
CA ASP A 286 -13.49 -20.45 24.89
C ASP A 286 -12.39 -21.53 24.87
N SER A 287 -12.54 -22.51 23.98
CA SER A 287 -11.50 -23.49 23.66
C SER A 287 -10.94 -23.17 22.28
N ILE A 288 -9.69 -22.69 22.24
CA ILE A 288 -9.03 -22.28 21.01
C ILE A 288 -7.90 -23.25 20.71
N SER A 289 -7.84 -23.74 19.47
CA SER A 289 -6.78 -24.64 19.02
C SER A 289 -6.05 -24.11 17.80
N PHE A 290 -4.78 -24.48 17.69
CA PHE A 290 -3.90 -24.17 16.58
C PHE A 290 -3.14 -25.44 16.19
N ASN A 291 -3.09 -25.78 14.90
CA ASN A 291 -2.53 -27.04 14.40
C ASN A 291 -3.06 -28.30 15.11
N GLY A 292 -4.36 -28.29 15.44
CA GLY A 292 -5.04 -29.39 16.12
C GLY A 292 -4.74 -29.52 17.63
N ALA A 293 -3.84 -28.70 18.19
CA ALA A 293 -3.54 -28.65 19.61
C ALA A 293 -4.27 -27.49 20.29
N GLU A 294 -4.89 -27.76 21.44
CA GLU A 294 -5.54 -26.72 22.26
C GLU A 294 -4.49 -25.80 22.90
N LEU A 295 -4.73 -24.49 22.82
CA LEU A 295 -3.87 -23.47 23.40
C LEU A 295 -4.14 -23.32 24.89
N ALA A 296 -3.07 -23.17 25.67
CA ALA A 296 -3.17 -22.94 27.10
C ALA A 296 -3.58 -21.50 27.41
N LEU A 297 -4.65 -21.33 28.18
CA LEU A 297 -5.07 -20.03 28.71
C LEU A 297 -4.06 -19.52 29.75
N HIS A 298 -3.52 -18.33 29.54
CA HIS A 298 -2.65 -17.66 30.51
C HIS A 298 -3.50 -17.10 31.67
N LYS A 299 -3.41 -17.73 32.85
CA LYS A 299 -4.34 -17.50 33.97
C LYS A 299 -4.39 -16.05 34.48
N ASP A 300 -3.27 -15.33 34.41
CA ASP A 300 -3.19 -13.96 34.95
C ASP A 300 -3.75 -12.90 33.98
N THR A 301 -3.72 -13.19 32.68
CA THR A 301 -4.11 -12.22 31.64
C THR A 301 -5.43 -12.60 30.95
N GLY A 302 -5.84 -13.86 31.00
CA GLY A 302 -7.01 -14.37 30.28
C GLY A 302 -6.79 -14.50 28.77
N LEU A 303 -5.54 -14.54 28.31
CA LEU A 303 -5.17 -14.58 26.88
C LEU A 303 -4.56 -15.93 26.49
N TYR A 304 -4.56 -16.25 25.20
CA TYR A 304 -3.94 -17.47 24.66
C TYR A 304 -2.66 -17.10 23.89
N PRO A 305 -1.48 -17.18 24.52
CA PRO A 305 -0.21 -16.93 23.84
C PRO A 305 0.24 -18.15 23.02
N THR A 306 0.84 -17.89 21.86
CA THR A 306 1.57 -18.90 21.09
C THR A 306 2.67 -18.24 20.25
N SER A 307 3.51 -19.03 19.59
CA SER A 307 4.56 -18.51 18.73
C SER A 307 4.79 -19.44 17.54
N VAL A 308 5.15 -18.86 16.40
CA VAL A 308 5.54 -19.63 15.20
C VAL A 308 6.93 -19.20 14.72
N PRO A 309 7.77 -20.13 14.27
CA PRO A 309 9.08 -19.79 13.72
C PRO A 309 8.97 -19.29 12.28
N ALA A 310 9.75 -18.26 11.93
CA ALA A 310 9.85 -17.68 10.60
C ALA A 310 10.96 -18.38 9.79
N ASP A 311 10.80 -19.67 9.49
CA ASP A 311 11.89 -20.50 8.93
C ASP A 311 12.08 -20.40 7.40
N LYS A 312 11.09 -19.88 6.68
CA LYS A 312 11.09 -19.86 5.20
C LYS A 312 10.41 -18.59 4.70
N ALA A 313 11.09 -17.88 3.80
CA ALA A 313 10.54 -16.74 3.11
C ALA A 313 9.24 -17.05 2.35
N GLY A 314 8.36 -16.06 2.32
CA GLY A 314 7.04 -16.10 1.72
C GLY A 314 5.93 -15.94 2.75
N GLU A 315 4.72 -15.83 2.20
CA GLU A 315 3.49 -15.74 2.95
C GLU A 315 3.15 -17.07 3.64
N ARG A 316 2.57 -16.95 4.83
CA ARG A 316 2.03 -18.07 5.60
C ARG A 316 0.67 -17.72 6.17
N GLN A 317 -0.35 -18.45 5.72
CA GLN A 317 -1.67 -18.44 6.32
C GLN A 317 -1.71 -19.41 7.52
N LEU A 318 -2.21 -18.92 8.65
CA LEU A 318 -2.48 -19.71 9.86
C LEU A 318 -3.98 -19.76 10.10
N THR A 319 -4.49 -20.91 10.52
CA THR A 319 -5.90 -21.10 10.91
C THR A 319 -5.99 -21.47 12.37
N PHE A 320 -6.77 -20.69 13.12
CA PHE A 320 -7.14 -20.97 14.50
C PHE A 320 -8.58 -21.46 14.53
N THR A 321 -8.84 -22.49 15.32
CA THR A 321 -10.18 -23.07 15.46
C THR A 321 -10.70 -22.82 16.87
N LEU A 322 -11.79 -22.07 16.97
CA LEU A 322 -12.59 -21.89 18.17
C LEU A 322 -13.64 -22.99 18.26
N ARG A 323 -13.69 -23.69 19.39
CA ARG A 323 -14.68 -24.75 19.67
C ARG A 323 -15.64 -24.33 20.76
N GLN A 324 -16.93 -24.45 20.48
CA GLN A 324 -18.01 -24.21 21.44
C GLN A 324 -19.05 -25.33 21.31
N GLY A 325 -18.98 -26.30 22.23
CA GLY A 325 -19.75 -27.54 22.11
C GLY A 325 -19.37 -28.29 20.83
N ASP A 326 -20.36 -28.60 20.00
CA ASP A 326 -20.17 -29.27 18.71
C ASP A 326 -19.81 -28.30 17.56
N ARG A 327 -19.87 -26.98 17.78
CA ARG A 327 -19.56 -25.97 16.77
C ARG A 327 -18.06 -25.73 16.67
N GLN A 328 -17.57 -25.58 15.44
CA GLN A 328 -16.19 -25.22 15.14
C GLN A 328 -16.18 -24.01 14.19
N ASN A 329 -15.56 -22.93 14.64
CA ASN A 329 -15.41 -21.69 13.89
C ASN A 329 -13.94 -21.44 13.63
N ASN A 330 -13.60 -21.09 12.39
CA ASN A 330 -12.21 -20.82 12.02
C ASN A 330 -11.96 -19.31 11.95
N ALA A 331 -10.73 -18.93 12.28
CA ALA A 331 -10.18 -17.61 12.08
C ALA A 331 -8.85 -17.71 11.34
N THR A 332 -8.66 -16.86 10.35
CA THR A 332 -7.43 -16.80 9.55
C THR A 332 -6.51 -15.67 10.04
N VAL A 333 -5.20 -15.92 9.99
CA VAL A 333 -4.13 -14.92 10.16
C VAL A 333 -3.15 -15.08 9.01
N VAL A 334 -2.71 -13.97 8.40
CA VAL A 334 -1.72 -13.99 7.31
C VAL A 334 -0.44 -13.29 7.74
N LEU A 335 0.66 -14.03 7.76
CA LEU A 335 1.99 -13.54 8.11
C LEU A 335 2.90 -13.58 6.88
N ASN A 336 3.95 -12.76 6.88
CA ASN A 336 5.00 -12.84 5.88
C ASN A 336 6.37 -13.09 6.52
N THR A 337 7.21 -13.87 5.86
CA THR A 337 8.63 -13.98 6.18
C THR A 337 9.44 -13.51 4.99
N VAL A 338 10.44 -12.67 5.23
CA VAL A 338 11.37 -12.21 4.19
C VAL A 338 12.78 -12.64 4.55
N GLN A 339 13.66 -12.67 3.57
CA GLN A 339 15.09 -12.83 3.82
C GLN A 339 15.65 -11.65 4.62
N ASP A 340 16.92 -11.76 4.98
CA ASP A 340 17.66 -10.66 5.58
C ASP A 340 17.46 -9.35 4.80
N ILE A 341 17.12 -8.28 5.52
CA ILE A 341 16.71 -7.00 4.92
C ILE A 341 17.84 -6.39 4.09
N ASP A 342 19.09 -6.51 4.56
CA ASP A 342 20.25 -5.99 3.84
C ASP A 342 20.48 -6.78 2.53
N GLN A 343 20.23 -8.09 2.54
CA GLN A 343 20.27 -8.91 1.33
C GLN A 343 19.16 -8.51 0.33
N VAL A 344 17.92 -8.31 0.78
CA VAL A 344 16.82 -7.84 -0.08
C VAL A 344 17.18 -6.50 -0.74
N ILE A 345 17.71 -5.55 0.03
CA ILE A 345 18.13 -4.24 -0.48
C ILE A 345 19.29 -4.38 -1.48
N ALA A 346 20.30 -5.19 -1.16
CA ALA A 346 21.46 -5.40 -2.03
C ALA A 346 21.05 -6.06 -3.36
N SER A 347 20.22 -7.10 -3.33
CA SER A 347 19.67 -7.76 -4.53
C SER A 347 18.88 -6.76 -5.37
N ARG A 348 18.02 -5.95 -4.76
CA ARG A 348 17.24 -4.93 -5.46
C ARG A 348 18.13 -3.89 -6.15
N ILE A 349 19.16 -3.39 -5.47
CA ILE A 349 20.12 -2.43 -6.03
C ILE A 349 20.88 -3.03 -7.22
N LYS A 350 21.31 -4.28 -7.11
CA LYS A 350 21.94 -4.99 -8.23
C LYS A 350 20.98 -5.11 -9.41
N PHE A 351 19.72 -5.44 -9.16
CA PHE A 351 18.71 -5.48 -10.22
C PHE A 351 18.52 -4.12 -10.89
N ILE A 352 18.37 -3.03 -10.13
CA ILE A 352 18.22 -1.67 -10.67
C ILE A 352 19.40 -1.32 -11.58
N THR A 353 20.62 -1.46 -11.07
CA THR A 353 21.84 -1.06 -11.77
C THR A 353 22.13 -1.89 -13.01
N MET A 354 21.72 -3.17 -13.03
CA MET A 354 21.97 -4.08 -14.16
C MET A 354 20.83 -4.14 -15.18
N LYS A 355 19.58 -3.98 -14.74
CA LYS A 355 18.37 -4.26 -15.54
C LYS A 355 17.50 -3.03 -15.77
N GLN A 356 17.57 -2.02 -14.90
CA GLN A 356 16.73 -0.82 -14.99
C GLN A 356 17.47 0.44 -15.44
N GLN A 357 18.79 0.39 -15.60
CA GLN A 357 19.55 1.51 -16.14
C GLN A 357 19.55 1.52 -17.68
N LEU A 358 19.05 2.61 -18.25
CA LEU A 358 19.13 2.86 -19.69
C LEU A 358 20.57 3.13 -20.11
N ASN A 359 21.13 2.23 -20.91
CA ASN A 359 22.48 2.39 -21.43
C ASN A 359 22.57 3.54 -22.46
N ALA A 360 23.81 3.94 -22.79
CA ALA A 360 24.04 5.00 -23.76
C ALA A 360 23.48 4.69 -25.16
N SER A 361 23.36 3.40 -25.54
CA SER A 361 22.80 2.98 -26.83
C SER A 361 21.27 2.97 -26.89
N PHE A 362 20.56 3.36 -25.82
CA PHE A 362 19.10 3.45 -25.84
C PHE A 362 18.62 4.40 -26.96
N PRO A 363 17.58 4.03 -27.74
CA PRO A 363 17.17 4.80 -28.91
C PRO A 363 16.83 6.27 -28.61
N ASP A 364 16.15 6.51 -27.48
CA ASP A 364 15.87 7.87 -27.00
C ASP A 364 17.03 8.38 -26.15
N ARG A 365 17.94 9.13 -26.79
CA ARG A 365 19.11 9.71 -26.14
C ARG A 365 18.77 10.72 -25.04
N SER A 366 17.55 11.24 -24.98
CA SER A 366 17.12 12.12 -23.88
C SER A 366 17.00 11.37 -22.55
N LYS A 367 16.87 10.04 -22.60
CA LYS A 367 16.70 9.14 -21.45
C LYS A 367 17.95 8.34 -21.08
N ALA A 368 19.04 8.49 -21.84
CA ALA A 368 20.27 7.75 -21.60
C ALA A 368 20.83 8.00 -20.18
N GLY A 369 21.12 6.93 -19.45
CA GLY A 369 21.61 6.94 -18.07
C GLY A 369 20.52 6.88 -16.99
N ALA A 370 19.24 7.04 -17.36
CA ALA A 370 18.14 6.99 -16.41
C ALA A 370 17.92 5.59 -15.82
N TYR A 371 17.45 5.55 -14.58
CA TYR A 371 16.73 4.39 -14.06
C TYR A 371 15.27 4.47 -14.51
N ALA A 372 14.75 3.39 -15.08
CA ALA A 372 13.46 3.38 -15.76
C ALA A 372 12.57 2.22 -15.30
N VAL A 373 11.27 2.34 -15.61
CA VAL A 373 10.26 1.31 -15.34
C VAL A 373 10.65 0.01 -16.03
N TYR A 374 10.49 -1.11 -15.32
CA TYR A 374 10.80 -2.45 -15.81
C TYR A 374 9.57 -3.34 -15.77
N ASP A 375 9.32 -4.05 -16.85
CA ASP A 375 8.23 -5.01 -16.98
C ASP A 375 8.75 -6.40 -16.63
N ASN A 376 8.33 -6.93 -15.47
CA ASN A 376 8.79 -8.22 -15.00
C ASN A 376 8.31 -9.39 -15.87
N GLN A 377 7.18 -9.25 -16.56
CA GLN A 377 6.66 -10.29 -17.47
C GLN A 377 7.36 -10.27 -18.83
N MET A 378 7.71 -9.08 -19.33
CA MET A 378 8.47 -8.93 -20.58
C MET A 378 9.97 -9.15 -20.38
N GLU A 379 10.44 -9.14 -19.13
CA GLU A 379 11.86 -9.18 -18.76
C GLU A 379 12.69 -8.04 -19.39
N GLY A 380 12.13 -6.84 -19.43
CA GLY A 380 12.83 -5.69 -20.01
C GLY A 380 12.28 -4.34 -19.59
N ILE A 381 12.97 -3.28 -20.01
CA ILE A 381 12.52 -1.90 -19.80
C ILE A 381 11.17 -1.68 -20.49
N ALA A 382 10.21 -1.08 -19.77
CA ALA A 382 8.94 -0.70 -20.36
C ALA A 382 9.16 0.34 -21.47
N THR A 383 8.68 0.02 -22.69
CA THR A 383 8.82 0.90 -23.87
C THR A 383 7.48 1.43 -24.38
N PHE A 384 6.36 0.92 -23.86
CA PHE A 384 5.01 1.40 -24.16
C PHE A 384 4.48 2.25 -23.01
N GLU A 385 3.56 3.18 -23.32
CA GLU A 385 2.89 4.07 -22.35
C GLU A 385 3.81 4.75 -21.32
N THR A 386 5.02 5.15 -21.74
CA THR A 386 6.03 5.78 -20.87
C THR A 386 5.78 7.26 -20.54
N ALA A 387 4.53 7.70 -20.62
CA ALA A 387 4.09 9.05 -20.30
C ALA A 387 3.71 9.18 -18.82
N SER A 388 3.67 10.42 -18.31
CA SER A 388 3.27 10.77 -16.94
C SER A 388 4.00 9.89 -15.89
N ASP A 389 3.29 8.95 -15.27
CA ASP A 389 3.70 8.19 -14.09
C ASP A 389 4.47 6.90 -14.42
N ARG A 390 4.86 6.74 -15.69
CA ARG A 390 5.73 5.65 -16.18
C ARG A 390 6.95 6.19 -16.93
N ASN A 391 7.31 7.44 -16.66
CA ASN A 391 8.45 8.08 -17.29
C ASN A 391 9.77 7.83 -16.55
N THR A 392 10.86 8.47 -16.98
CA THR A 392 12.22 8.32 -16.40
C THR A 392 12.57 9.35 -15.32
N GLY A 393 11.62 10.19 -14.91
CA GLY A 393 11.74 11.18 -13.83
C GLY A 393 10.70 10.92 -12.74
N ARG A 394 10.25 11.98 -12.06
CA ARG A 394 9.26 11.92 -10.96
C ARG A 394 9.66 10.86 -9.91
N GLU A 395 8.76 9.95 -9.54
CA GLU A 395 8.95 8.98 -8.47
C GLU A 395 10.13 8.03 -8.72
N ARG A 396 10.54 7.79 -9.99
CA ARG A 396 11.72 6.97 -10.34
C ARG A 396 13.03 7.52 -9.76
N VAL A 397 13.06 8.80 -9.32
CA VAL A 397 14.19 9.36 -8.56
C VAL A 397 14.47 8.56 -7.28
N GLY A 398 13.46 7.89 -6.71
CA GLY A 398 13.60 7.00 -5.56
C GLY A 398 14.64 5.89 -5.76
N MET A 399 14.79 5.35 -6.98
CA MET A 399 15.83 4.38 -7.29
C MET A 399 17.23 4.96 -7.07
N GLY A 400 17.48 6.19 -7.52
CA GLY A 400 18.77 6.85 -7.30
C GLY A 400 19.03 7.18 -5.83
N VAL A 401 17.99 7.59 -5.10
CA VAL A 401 18.09 7.86 -3.66
C VAL A 401 18.40 6.58 -2.89
N LEU A 402 17.74 5.47 -3.20
CA LEU A 402 18.01 4.15 -2.63
C LEU A 402 19.48 3.75 -2.82
N VAL A 403 19.95 3.77 -4.08
CA VAL A 403 21.33 3.40 -4.41
C VAL A 403 22.34 4.30 -3.69
N ALA A 404 22.11 5.61 -3.67
CA ALA A 404 23.00 6.56 -3.00
C ALA A 404 23.04 6.34 -1.48
N ARG A 405 21.90 6.08 -0.84
CA ARG A 405 21.83 5.79 0.60
C ARG A 405 22.56 4.50 0.97
N TRP A 406 22.41 3.45 0.17
CA TRP A 406 23.09 2.18 0.42
C TRP A 406 24.61 2.31 0.36
N LEU A 407 25.14 3.05 -0.63
CA LEU A 407 26.56 3.32 -0.77
C LEU A 407 27.17 4.15 0.37
N LEU A 408 26.38 4.75 1.26
CA LEU A 408 26.93 5.44 2.45
C LEU A 408 27.64 4.48 3.40
N ASN A 409 27.22 3.21 3.41
CA ASN A 409 27.75 2.18 4.31
C ASN A 409 28.33 0.96 3.56
N HIS A 410 28.28 0.97 2.23
CA HIS A 410 28.72 -0.13 1.37
C HIS A 410 29.62 0.37 0.24
N SER A 411 30.53 -0.49 -0.21
CA SER A 411 31.45 -0.17 -1.31
C SER A 411 31.27 -1.17 -2.44
N ASP A 412 30.78 -0.70 -3.58
CA ASP A 412 30.69 -1.48 -4.82
C ASP A 412 30.92 -0.57 -6.03
N VAL A 413 32.03 -0.80 -6.73
CA VAL A 413 32.52 0.09 -7.80
C VAL A 413 31.56 0.16 -8.99
N ASP A 414 30.87 -0.94 -9.30
CA ASP A 414 29.95 -0.98 -10.44
C ASP A 414 28.61 -0.30 -10.09
N VAL A 415 28.14 -0.47 -8.85
CA VAL A 415 26.97 0.26 -8.33
C VAL A 415 27.25 1.76 -8.25
N GLU A 416 28.41 2.16 -7.74
CA GLU A 416 28.81 3.58 -7.68
C GLU A 416 28.94 4.18 -9.09
N ARG A 417 29.54 3.45 -10.03
CA ARG A 417 29.60 3.88 -11.44
C ARG A 417 28.19 4.08 -12.02
N SER A 418 27.28 3.13 -11.77
CA SER A 418 25.89 3.23 -12.20
C SER A 418 25.21 4.47 -11.61
N LEU A 419 25.37 4.72 -10.31
CA LEU A 419 24.81 5.89 -9.64
C LEU A 419 25.34 7.20 -10.22
N ARG A 420 26.65 7.29 -10.50
CA ARG A 420 27.24 8.50 -11.10
C ARG A 420 26.72 8.78 -12.50
N ILE A 421 26.46 7.73 -13.30
CA ILE A 421 25.78 7.86 -14.60
C ILE A 421 24.34 8.39 -14.41
N TYR A 422 23.60 7.86 -13.44
CA TYR A 422 22.24 8.31 -13.14
C TYR A 422 22.20 9.74 -12.61
N TYR A 423 23.10 10.11 -11.71
CA TYR A 423 23.21 11.47 -11.19
C TYR A 423 23.52 12.47 -12.31
N ASN A 424 24.37 12.09 -13.26
CA ASN A 424 24.61 12.87 -14.46
C ASN A 424 23.33 13.01 -15.31
N TYR A 425 22.53 11.94 -15.45
CA TYR A 425 21.24 12.01 -16.12
C TYR A 425 20.30 13.04 -15.45
N VAL A 426 20.10 12.97 -14.13
CA VAL A 426 19.24 13.93 -13.40
C VAL A 426 19.70 15.37 -13.62
N ASN A 427 20.99 15.65 -13.43
CA ASN A 427 21.56 17.00 -13.55
C ASN A 427 21.57 17.58 -14.98
N ASN A 428 21.40 16.75 -16.01
CA ASN A 428 21.45 17.19 -17.41
C ASN A 428 20.11 17.08 -18.13
N LYS A 429 19.18 16.29 -17.59
CA LYS A 429 17.91 15.96 -18.24
C LYS A 429 16.70 16.29 -17.39
N LEU A 430 16.81 16.32 -16.07
CA LEU A 430 15.67 16.59 -15.17
C LEU A 430 15.84 17.85 -14.34
N GLN A 431 16.98 18.54 -14.43
CA GLN A 431 17.22 19.78 -13.70
C GLN A 431 18.03 20.77 -14.56
N ASP A 432 17.70 22.05 -14.47
CA ASP A 432 18.48 23.13 -15.09
C ASP A 432 19.41 23.86 -14.08
N PRO A 433 20.32 24.74 -14.55
CA PRO A 433 21.22 25.48 -13.67
C PRO A 433 20.54 26.40 -12.63
N SER A 434 19.26 26.73 -12.80
CA SER A 434 18.52 27.55 -11.81
C SER A 434 18.01 26.73 -10.62
N GLY A 435 18.15 25.40 -10.67
CA GLY A 435 17.57 24.48 -9.69
C GLY A 435 16.13 24.09 -10.02
N TYR A 436 15.61 24.46 -11.19
CA TYR A 436 14.27 24.04 -11.63
C TYR A 436 14.31 22.55 -11.98
N VAL A 437 13.37 21.78 -11.41
CA VAL A 437 13.23 20.35 -11.65
C VAL A 437 12.13 20.13 -12.68
N TYR A 438 12.34 19.25 -13.64
CA TYR A 438 11.37 18.91 -14.66
C TYR A 438 10.75 17.55 -14.36
N ASP A 439 9.43 17.47 -14.54
CA ASP A 439 8.66 16.23 -14.42
C ASP A 439 8.94 15.26 -15.58
N TRP A 440 9.64 15.73 -16.62
CA TRP A 440 10.05 14.96 -17.79
C TRP A 440 11.39 15.47 -18.36
N PRO A 441 12.11 14.71 -19.21
CA PRO A 441 13.36 15.19 -19.80
C PRO A 441 13.22 16.57 -20.46
N ILE A 442 14.19 17.46 -20.20
CA ILE A 442 14.26 18.83 -20.73
C ILE A 442 14.05 18.84 -22.24
N GLY A 443 13.23 19.79 -22.70
CA GLY A 443 12.87 19.95 -24.10
C GLY A 443 11.64 19.15 -24.52
N SER A 444 11.03 18.41 -23.60
CA SER A 444 9.80 17.70 -23.90
C SER A 444 8.56 18.60 -23.93
N LYS A 445 7.65 18.33 -24.87
CA LYS A 445 6.44 19.13 -25.12
C LYS A 445 5.32 18.92 -24.10
N THR A 446 5.41 17.90 -23.26
CA THR A 446 4.39 17.61 -22.24
C THR A 446 4.91 17.81 -20.81
N ALA A 447 6.08 18.45 -20.66
CA ALA A 447 6.59 18.79 -19.34
C ALA A 447 5.68 19.85 -18.69
N SER A 448 5.46 19.71 -17.39
CA SER A 448 4.61 20.60 -16.59
C SER A 448 5.25 20.87 -15.22
N LEU A 449 4.85 21.96 -14.58
CA LEU A 449 5.26 22.24 -13.20
C LEU A 449 4.58 21.22 -12.27
N ARG A 450 5.36 20.38 -11.58
CA ARG A 450 4.87 19.40 -10.61
C ARG A 450 5.69 19.37 -9.33
N LEU A 451 5.35 20.23 -8.38
CA LEU A 451 6.15 20.51 -7.18
C LEU A 451 6.57 19.26 -6.35
N TYR A 452 5.88 18.13 -6.44
CA TYR A 452 6.29 16.84 -5.83
C TYR A 452 7.69 16.36 -6.24
N ASP A 453 8.15 16.68 -7.45
CA ASP A 453 9.41 16.12 -7.97
C ASP A 453 10.66 16.71 -7.28
N TRP A 454 10.54 17.93 -6.73
CA TRP A 454 11.64 18.70 -6.18
C TRP A 454 12.19 18.07 -4.88
N PRO A 455 11.36 17.76 -3.86
CA PRO A 455 11.80 17.03 -2.67
C PRO A 455 12.63 15.77 -2.97
N TRP A 456 12.25 15.01 -3.99
CA TRP A 456 12.96 13.78 -4.36
C TRP A 456 14.35 14.06 -4.93
N VAL A 457 14.47 15.08 -5.77
CA VAL A 457 15.76 15.56 -6.28
C VAL A 457 16.61 16.17 -5.16
N MET A 458 16.01 16.87 -4.20
CA MET A 458 16.71 17.34 -2.99
C MET A 458 17.28 16.16 -2.19
N GLN A 459 16.50 15.09 -1.98
CA GLN A 459 16.99 13.88 -1.30
C GLN A 459 18.17 13.23 -2.04
N LEU A 460 18.13 13.20 -3.39
CA LEU A 460 19.26 12.70 -4.18
C LEU A 460 20.51 13.57 -4.00
N HIS A 461 20.39 14.89 -4.09
CA HIS A 461 21.53 15.80 -3.86
C HIS A 461 22.10 15.65 -2.45
N LEU A 462 21.23 15.52 -1.44
CA LEU A 462 21.65 15.31 -0.06
C LEU A 462 22.41 13.99 0.12
N ALA A 463 21.93 12.90 -0.46
CA ALA A 463 22.62 11.61 -0.42
C ALA A 463 23.97 11.66 -1.15
N MET A 464 24.03 12.31 -2.32
CA MET A 464 25.27 12.51 -3.06
C MET A 464 26.27 13.40 -2.29
N ALA A 465 25.80 14.45 -1.60
CA ALA A 465 26.64 15.30 -0.76
C ALA A 465 27.29 14.53 0.39
N LYS A 466 26.56 13.56 0.97
CA LYS A 466 27.07 12.67 2.03
C LYS A 466 28.10 11.66 1.51
N LEU A 467 27.95 11.17 0.27
CA LEU A 467 28.95 10.33 -0.40
C LEU A 467 30.24 11.10 -0.75
N GLY A 468 30.08 12.36 -1.19
CA GLY A 468 31.19 13.23 -1.51
C GLY A 468 30.72 14.51 -2.20
N ASN A 469 31.13 15.66 -1.68
CA ASN A 469 30.68 16.97 -2.17
C ASN A 469 31.54 17.53 -3.32
N GLU A 470 31.94 16.69 -4.27
CA GLU A 470 32.78 17.11 -5.41
C GLU A 470 31.96 17.83 -6.48
N ALA A 471 32.52 18.90 -7.06
CA ALA A 471 31.84 19.67 -8.10
C ALA A 471 31.73 18.88 -9.41
N VAL A 472 30.54 18.92 -10.03
CA VAL A 472 30.27 18.27 -11.32
C VAL A 472 29.70 19.29 -12.30
N THR A 473 30.27 19.32 -13.50
CA THR A 473 29.79 20.14 -14.61
C THR A 473 28.64 19.44 -15.34
N SER A 474 27.50 20.13 -15.43
CA SER A 474 26.30 19.68 -16.17
C SER A 474 26.00 20.57 -17.37
N HIS A 475 24.87 20.32 -18.03
CA HIS A 475 24.35 21.08 -19.16
C HIS A 475 24.40 22.60 -18.90
N GLY A 476 24.71 23.37 -19.94
CA GLY A 476 24.91 24.81 -19.83
C GLY A 476 26.25 25.24 -19.24
N ASN A 477 27.24 24.31 -19.14
CA ASN A 477 28.55 24.56 -18.53
C ASN A 477 28.45 25.01 -17.06
N TYR A 478 27.44 24.49 -16.36
CA TYR A 478 27.19 24.80 -14.95
C TYR A 478 27.93 23.82 -14.05
N THR A 479 28.90 24.30 -13.27
CA THR A 479 29.68 23.50 -12.32
C THR A 479 29.21 23.82 -10.90
N ALA A 480 28.74 22.79 -10.19
CA ALA A 480 28.22 22.92 -8.84
C ALA A 480 28.47 21.64 -8.03
N THR A 481 28.66 21.79 -6.72
CA THR A 481 28.70 20.66 -5.80
C THR A 481 27.29 20.13 -5.51
N PRO A 482 27.13 18.88 -5.02
CA PRO A 482 25.84 18.40 -4.54
C PRO A 482 25.17 19.30 -3.49
N VAL A 483 25.92 19.93 -2.59
CA VAL A 483 25.37 20.90 -1.62
C VAL A 483 24.84 22.16 -2.31
N ASP A 484 25.57 22.70 -3.29
CA ASP A 484 25.10 23.87 -4.06
C ASP A 484 23.79 23.55 -4.78
N ARG A 485 23.70 22.34 -5.36
CA ARG A 485 22.48 21.87 -6.04
C ARG A 485 21.32 21.63 -5.08
N LEU A 486 21.58 21.08 -3.88
CA LEU A 486 20.57 20.94 -2.83
C LEU A 486 19.95 22.31 -2.51
N MET A 487 20.80 23.33 -2.27
CA MET A 487 20.32 24.66 -1.93
C MET A 487 19.61 25.36 -3.09
N SER A 488 20.15 25.29 -4.32
CA SER A 488 19.47 25.90 -5.48
C SER A 488 18.12 25.24 -5.77
N THR A 489 18.02 23.92 -5.61
CA THR A 489 16.74 23.19 -5.76
C THR A 489 15.73 23.62 -4.70
N MET A 490 16.19 23.74 -3.45
CA MET A 490 15.35 24.15 -2.33
C MET A 490 14.81 25.57 -2.52
N GLU A 491 15.69 26.53 -2.84
CA GLU A 491 15.27 27.91 -3.08
C GLU A 491 14.34 28.03 -4.28
N ARG A 492 14.63 27.29 -5.36
CA ARG A 492 13.77 27.30 -6.54
C ARG A 492 12.40 26.72 -6.24
N PHE A 493 12.32 25.59 -5.53
CA PHE A 493 11.06 24.99 -5.09
C PHE A 493 10.17 26.01 -4.36
N TYR A 494 10.72 26.77 -3.42
CA TYR A 494 9.95 27.78 -2.70
C TYR A 494 9.56 28.97 -3.57
N SER A 495 10.42 29.40 -4.51
CA SER A 495 10.07 30.47 -5.47
C SER A 495 8.93 30.09 -6.43
N GLU A 496 8.72 28.78 -6.64
CA GLU A 496 7.65 28.22 -7.49
C GLU A 496 6.37 27.90 -6.69
N GLY A 497 6.25 28.36 -5.44
CA GLY A 497 5.05 28.17 -4.61
C GLY A 497 5.09 26.96 -3.68
N GLY A 498 6.26 26.36 -3.48
CA GLY A 498 6.46 25.21 -2.59
C GLY A 498 6.02 25.44 -1.12
N GLU A 499 5.93 26.69 -0.65
CA GLU A 499 5.51 27.03 0.72
C GLU A 499 4.07 26.61 1.03
N SER A 500 3.20 26.53 0.01
CA SER A 500 1.79 26.13 0.16
C SER A 500 1.50 24.67 -0.17
N HIS A 501 2.53 23.89 -0.52
CA HIS A 501 2.36 22.57 -1.10
C HIS A 501 2.66 21.44 -0.10
N TYR A 502 1.78 20.45 -0.04
CA TYR A 502 1.89 19.28 0.84
C TYR A 502 2.82 18.23 0.23
N SER A 503 4.10 18.57 0.13
CA SER A 503 5.10 17.77 -0.59
C SER A 503 5.51 16.49 0.14
N ILE A 504 5.44 15.37 -0.57
CA ILE A 504 5.96 14.08 -0.11
C ILE A 504 7.49 14.09 -0.06
N GLY A 505 8.06 13.74 1.10
CA GLY A 505 9.50 13.51 1.24
C GLY A 505 10.37 14.78 1.25
N LEU A 506 9.85 15.91 1.74
CA LEU A 506 10.66 17.11 1.97
C LEU A 506 11.70 16.84 3.08
N PRO A 507 13.02 16.88 2.81
CA PRO A 507 14.02 16.35 3.74
C PRO A 507 14.44 17.37 4.82
N ILE A 508 13.52 17.87 5.64
CA ILE A 508 13.77 18.96 6.60
C ILE A 508 14.80 18.52 7.65
N PHE A 509 14.48 17.49 8.42
CA PHE A 509 15.31 17.04 9.54
C PHE A 509 16.67 16.53 9.06
N GLU A 510 16.68 15.75 7.97
CA GLU A 510 17.90 15.17 7.41
C GLU A 510 18.86 16.25 6.86
N SER A 511 18.34 17.22 6.09
CA SER A 511 19.16 18.28 5.51
C SER A 511 19.70 19.25 6.56
N LEU A 512 18.86 19.67 7.53
CA LEU A 512 19.28 20.56 8.60
C LEU A 512 20.38 19.94 9.47
N ASN A 513 20.25 18.66 9.82
CA ASN A 513 21.29 17.96 10.58
C ASN A 513 22.59 17.84 9.79
N PHE A 514 22.51 17.49 8.50
CA PHE A 514 23.68 17.40 7.64
C PHE A 514 24.40 18.76 7.51
N LEU A 515 23.67 19.82 7.15
CA LEU A 515 24.25 21.16 6.96
C LEU A 515 24.90 21.67 8.24
N LYS A 516 24.27 21.44 9.39
CA LYS A 516 24.81 21.78 10.71
C LYS A 516 26.07 20.98 11.05
N ALA A 517 26.04 19.66 10.87
CA ALA A 517 27.14 18.77 11.23
C ALA A 517 28.41 19.02 10.40
N TYR A 518 28.25 19.39 9.13
CA TYR A 518 29.36 19.67 8.21
C TYR A 518 29.76 21.15 8.16
N GLY A 519 29.15 22.01 8.97
CA GLY A 519 29.56 23.42 9.13
C GLY A 519 29.10 24.37 8.02
N TYR A 520 28.11 23.99 7.20
CA TYR A 520 27.50 24.84 6.17
C TYR A 520 26.53 25.86 6.79
N ARG A 521 27.06 26.83 7.54
CA ARG A 521 26.27 27.75 8.39
C ARG A 521 25.23 28.56 7.63
N ASP A 522 25.62 29.18 6.52
CA ASP A 522 24.71 30.05 5.75
C ASP A 522 23.60 29.23 5.08
N ALA A 523 23.96 28.08 4.51
CA ALA A 523 23.00 27.14 3.94
C ALA A 523 22.02 26.59 4.99
N TYR A 524 22.52 26.24 6.19
CA TYR A 524 21.68 25.80 7.31
C TYR A 524 20.67 26.87 7.71
N GLN A 525 21.13 28.12 7.91
CA GLN A 525 20.26 29.22 8.30
C GLN A 525 19.19 29.48 7.25
N ARG A 526 19.58 29.49 5.98
CA ARG A 526 18.66 29.69 4.85
C ARG A 526 17.63 28.56 4.74
N ALA A 527 18.06 27.31 4.83
CA ALA A 527 17.16 26.16 4.82
C ALA A 527 16.16 26.21 5.99
N LEU A 528 16.64 26.52 7.20
CA LEU A 528 15.79 26.62 8.38
C LEU A 528 14.72 27.72 8.23
N GLU A 529 15.08 28.88 7.66
CA GLU A 529 14.13 29.96 7.38
C GLU A 529 13.02 29.51 6.43
N LEU A 530 13.40 28.88 5.32
CA LEU A 530 12.46 28.39 4.30
C LEU A 530 11.53 27.31 4.86
N PHE A 531 12.07 26.33 5.57
CA PHE A 531 11.27 25.28 6.21
C PHE A 531 10.36 25.84 7.31
N THR A 532 10.83 26.82 8.08
CA THR A 532 10.01 27.46 9.11
C THR A 532 8.83 28.21 8.50
N ALA A 533 9.02 28.92 7.38
CA ALA A 533 7.93 29.59 6.67
C ALA A 533 6.87 28.58 6.20
N HIS A 534 7.32 27.48 5.58
CA HIS A 534 6.45 26.38 5.16
C HIS A 534 5.68 25.78 6.35
N GLY A 535 6.35 25.46 7.44
CA GLY A 535 5.70 24.93 8.65
C GLY A 535 4.63 25.86 9.23
N LYS A 536 4.87 27.18 9.23
CA LYS A 536 3.86 28.17 9.64
C LYS A 536 2.63 28.13 8.74
N GLN A 537 2.83 27.98 7.44
CA GLN A 537 1.73 27.91 6.47
C GLN A 537 0.90 26.63 6.66
N ILE A 538 1.53 25.47 6.83
CA ILE A 538 0.83 24.20 7.13
C ILE A 538 0.03 24.32 8.43
N ALA A 539 0.67 24.80 9.51
CA ALA A 539 0.00 24.99 10.80
C ALA A 539 -1.19 25.98 10.72
N LYS A 540 -1.09 27.00 9.88
CA LYS A 540 -2.16 27.98 9.64
C LYS A 540 -3.34 27.38 8.88
N ILE A 541 -3.09 26.55 7.88
CA ILE A 541 -4.15 25.87 7.12
C ILE A 541 -4.86 24.84 8.01
N GLY A 542 -4.11 24.11 8.83
CA GLY A 542 -4.63 23.06 9.69
C GLY A 542 -5.36 22.00 8.86
N GLN A 543 -6.52 21.55 9.34
CA GLN A 543 -7.31 20.48 8.72
C GLN A 543 -8.00 20.85 7.40
N ASN A 544 -7.90 22.11 6.95
CA ASN A 544 -8.52 22.58 5.71
C ASN A 544 -7.63 22.27 4.49
N TYR A 545 -7.32 20.98 4.30
CA TYR A 545 -6.39 20.54 3.27
C TYR A 545 -6.85 21.00 1.88
N PRO A 546 -5.99 21.65 1.10
CA PRO A 546 -6.31 21.99 -0.28
C PRO A 546 -6.36 20.71 -1.13
N SER A 547 -7.33 20.63 -2.02
CA SER A 547 -7.42 19.55 -3.02
C SER A 547 -6.23 19.61 -3.98
N PHE A 548 -5.66 18.44 -4.31
CA PHE A 548 -4.63 18.29 -5.35
C PHE A 548 -5.06 17.21 -6.36
N GLU A 549 -4.18 16.25 -6.67
CA GLU A 549 -4.46 15.13 -7.59
C GLU A 549 -5.60 14.24 -7.07
N VAL A 550 -5.67 14.08 -5.74
CA VAL A 550 -6.78 13.49 -4.99
C VAL A 550 -7.26 14.52 -3.97
N ASN A 551 -8.55 14.58 -3.69
CA ASN A 551 -9.09 15.65 -2.82
C ASN A 551 -8.75 15.47 -1.34
N TYR A 552 -8.65 14.23 -0.87
CA TYR A 552 -8.24 13.89 0.49
C TYR A 552 -7.64 12.50 0.48
N GLU A 553 -6.39 12.36 0.91
CA GLU A 553 -5.74 11.05 0.96
C GLU A 553 -4.59 11.03 1.96
N GLN A 554 -4.10 9.84 2.26
CA GLN A 554 -2.97 9.64 3.17
C GLN A 554 -1.74 10.44 2.74
N SER A 555 -1.42 10.56 1.45
CA SER A 555 -0.22 11.26 1.00
C SER A 555 -0.34 12.80 0.98
N ILE A 556 -1.49 13.36 1.41
CA ILE A 556 -1.67 14.77 1.75
C ILE A 556 -1.55 14.99 3.27
N VAL A 557 -2.19 14.11 4.05
CA VAL A 557 -2.17 14.20 5.53
C VAL A 557 -0.78 13.87 6.08
N ALA A 558 -0.06 12.91 5.48
CA ALA A 558 1.26 12.52 5.94
C ALA A 558 2.31 13.64 5.84
N PRO A 559 2.46 14.36 4.71
CA PRO A 559 3.32 15.54 4.63
C PRO A 559 3.00 16.59 5.71
N ALA A 560 1.72 16.85 5.99
CA ALA A 560 1.31 17.81 7.00
C ALA A 560 1.88 17.47 8.38
N ALA A 561 1.75 16.21 8.80
CA ALA A 561 2.30 15.72 10.06
C ALA A 561 3.84 15.71 10.04
N ILE A 562 4.46 15.15 9.00
CA ILE A 562 5.91 14.95 8.92
C ILE A 562 6.66 16.28 8.94
N ILE A 563 6.24 17.28 8.16
CA ILE A 563 6.88 18.60 8.10
C ILE A 563 6.94 19.24 9.50
N LEU A 564 5.82 19.23 10.22
CA LEU A 564 5.73 19.81 11.55
C LEU A 564 6.53 19.01 12.58
N LEU A 565 6.49 17.68 12.55
CA LEU A 565 7.28 16.83 13.45
C LEU A 565 8.79 16.96 13.20
N GLU A 566 9.22 17.08 11.95
CA GLU A 566 10.62 17.33 11.61
C GLU A 566 11.09 18.71 12.11
N LEU A 567 10.28 19.75 11.95
CA LEU A 567 10.57 21.08 12.50
C LEU A 567 10.63 21.07 14.03
N TYR A 568 9.74 20.34 14.71
CA TYR A 568 9.83 20.13 16.15
C TYR A 568 11.17 19.50 16.53
N ARG A 569 11.56 18.41 15.89
CA ARG A 569 12.83 17.73 16.18
C ARG A 569 14.06 18.57 15.84
N SER A 570 13.97 19.46 14.85
CA SER A 570 15.06 20.36 14.46
C SER A 570 15.21 21.60 15.36
N THR A 571 14.11 22.10 15.93
CA THR A 571 14.08 23.40 16.65
C THR A 571 13.77 23.30 18.15
N GLY A 572 13.10 22.24 18.58
CA GLY A 572 12.58 22.06 19.94
C GLY A 572 11.35 22.91 20.28
N ALA A 573 10.79 23.68 19.34
CA ALA A 573 9.65 24.55 19.61
C ALA A 573 8.33 23.75 19.67
N LYS A 574 7.71 23.69 20.86
CA LYS A 574 6.52 22.87 21.15
C LYS A 574 5.31 23.15 20.27
N SER A 575 5.16 24.38 19.77
CA SER A 575 4.07 24.76 18.86
C SER A 575 4.01 23.90 17.60
N TRP A 576 5.15 23.35 17.14
CA TRP A 576 5.19 22.42 16.01
C TRP A 576 4.57 21.07 16.32
N LEU A 577 4.88 20.51 17.50
CA LEU A 577 4.29 19.25 17.95
C LEU A 577 2.79 19.40 18.20
N GLU A 578 2.40 20.52 18.83
CA GLU A 578 0.99 20.89 19.04
C GLU A 578 0.21 20.96 17.74
N ALA A 579 0.76 21.61 16.71
CA ALA A 579 0.15 21.66 15.38
C ALA A 579 0.13 20.30 14.67
N ALA A 580 1.12 19.43 14.93
CA ALA A 580 1.21 18.12 14.29
C ALA A 580 0.19 17.10 14.81
N HIS A 581 -0.22 17.17 16.08
CA HIS A 581 -1.05 16.14 16.72
C HIS A 581 -2.32 15.81 15.93
N GLY A 582 -3.12 16.82 15.57
CA GLY A 582 -4.36 16.57 14.83
C GLY A 582 -4.14 15.99 13.42
N HIS A 583 -3.00 16.26 12.79
CA HIS A 583 -2.63 15.64 11.51
C HIS A 583 -2.20 14.20 11.71
N PHE A 584 -1.42 13.94 12.76
CA PHE A 584 -0.95 12.61 13.12
C PHE A 584 -2.09 11.65 13.45
N ASP A 585 -3.07 12.08 14.26
CA ASP A 585 -4.23 11.24 14.62
C ASP A 585 -5.05 10.86 13.37
N ARG A 586 -5.24 11.81 12.44
CA ARG A 586 -5.95 11.57 11.18
C ARG A 586 -5.16 10.64 10.25
N LEU A 587 -3.84 10.77 10.24
CA LEU A 587 -2.97 9.89 9.48
C LEU A 587 -3.04 8.45 10.02
N GLU A 588 -3.08 8.29 11.33
CA GLU A 588 -3.22 6.99 11.99
C GLU A 588 -4.52 6.29 11.57
N ALA A 589 -5.62 7.03 11.41
CA ALA A 589 -6.91 6.47 11.04
C ALA A 589 -7.00 5.87 9.62
N PHE A 590 -6.00 6.09 8.76
CA PHE A 590 -5.90 5.35 7.49
C PHE A 590 -5.44 3.89 7.70
N GLY A 591 -4.76 3.59 8.81
CA GLY A 591 -4.17 2.28 9.10
C GLY A 591 -5.16 1.30 9.74
N GLY A 592 -5.16 0.07 9.25
CA GLY A 592 -6.01 -1.02 9.75
C GLY A 592 -5.40 -1.84 10.88
N ARG A 593 -6.21 -2.76 11.45
CA ARG A 593 -5.80 -3.76 12.47
C ARG A 593 -6.15 -5.18 12.06
N GLN A 594 -6.30 -5.43 10.77
CA GLN A 594 -6.61 -6.75 10.26
C GLN A 594 -5.42 -7.69 10.49
N PRO A 595 -5.67 -8.97 10.83
CA PRO A 595 -4.61 -9.94 11.09
C PRO A 595 -3.96 -10.45 9.79
N ASP A 596 -3.44 -9.52 8.99
CA ASP A 596 -2.81 -9.72 7.70
C ASP A 596 -1.67 -8.71 7.54
N TYR A 597 -0.45 -9.17 7.23
CA TYR A 597 0.71 -8.29 7.04
C TYR A 597 0.52 -7.24 5.92
N HIS A 598 -0.36 -7.48 4.94
CA HIS A 598 -0.69 -6.49 3.92
C HIS A 598 -1.48 -5.31 4.48
N LEU A 599 -2.22 -5.51 5.58
CA LEU A 599 -3.24 -4.60 6.07
C LEU A 599 -2.90 -3.98 7.43
N GLN A 600 -2.16 -4.69 8.27
CA GLN A 600 -1.83 -4.22 9.62
C GLN A 600 -1.04 -2.91 9.56
N ASP A 601 -1.64 -1.84 10.11
CA ASP A 601 -1.12 -0.46 10.08
C ASP A 601 -0.87 0.13 8.68
N ILE A 602 -1.14 -0.62 7.61
CA ILE A 602 -0.97 -0.15 6.24
C ILE A 602 -2.11 0.80 5.90
N ALA A 603 -1.74 2.01 5.51
CA ALA A 603 -2.69 3.05 5.15
C ALA A 603 -3.51 2.66 3.90
N ILE A 604 -4.82 2.91 3.96
CA ILE A 604 -5.73 2.78 2.83
C ILE A 604 -5.24 3.60 1.63
N ARG A 605 -5.03 2.90 0.51
CA ARG A 605 -4.74 3.44 -0.83
C ARG A 605 -5.40 2.55 -1.86
N HIS A 606 -5.86 3.12 -2.99
CA HIS A 606 -6.72 2.35 -3.90
C HIS A 606 -6.71 2.79 -5.38
N TRP A 607 -5.67 3.46 -5.85
CA TRP A 607 -5.57 3.91 -7.25
C TRP A 607 -4.20 3.69 -7.90
N ASP A 608 -3.17 3.41 -7.12
CA ASP A 608 -1.79 3.41 -7.62
C ASP A 608 -1.56 2.32 -8.67
N GLY A 609 -2.25 1.17 -8.56
CA GLY A 609 -2.23 0.13 -9.59
C GLY A 609 -2.68 0.63 -10.96
N TYR A 610 -3.57 1.63 -11.02
CA TYR A 610 -4.01 2.24 -12.27
C TYR A 610 -2.98 3.23 -12.81
N TRP A 611 -2.47 4.09 -11.94
CA TRP A 611 -1.58 5.18 -12.33
C TRP A 611 -0.15 4.72 -12.62
N PHE A 612 0.36 3.72 -11.89
CA PHE A 612 1.76 3.27 -11.98
C PHE A 612 1.91 1.87 -12.56
N GLY A 613 0.90 1.01 -12.40
CA GLY A 613 0.94 -0.40 -12.78
C GLY A 613 0.80 -0.68 -14.28
N LYS A 614 1.19 -1.88 -14.69
CA LYS A 614 1.03 -2.39 -16.06
C LYS A 614 -0.43 -2.60 -16.41
N ASP A 615 -1.17 -3.22 -15.49
CA ASP A 615 -2.50 -3.75 -15.76
C ASP A 615 -3.61 -2.71 -15.67
N ARG A 616 -3.25 -1.48 -15.29
CA ARG A 616 -4.16 -0.35 -15.11
C ARG A 616 -5.34 -0.75 -14.21
N MET A 617 -5.05 -1.37 -13.07
CA MET A 617 -6.07 -1.86 -12.15
C MET A 617 -6.34 -0.80 -11.07
N TRP A 618 -7.59 -0.34 -10.98
CA TRP A 618 -8.05 0.39 -9.80
C TRP A 618 -8.19 -0.57 -8.61
N GLY A 619 -8.71 -0.09 -7.48
CA GLY A 619 -8.95 -0.93 -6.30
C GLY A 619 -7.81 -0.88 -5.30
N ASP A 620 -8.03 -1.49 -4.15
CA ASP A 620 -7.15 -1.38 -2.99
C ASP A 620 -5.74 -1.90 -3.26
N THR A 621 -4.74 -1.11 -2.86
CA THR A 621 -3.31 -1.41 -3.04
C THR A 621 -2.63 -1.60 -1.68
N PHE A 622 -2.56 -2.86 -1.23
CA PHE A 622 -2.08 -3.22 0.10
C PHE A 622 -0.95 -4.26 0.06
N PRO A 623 0.31 -3.91 0.38
CA PRO A 623 0.78 -2.54 0.57
C PRO A 623 0.95 -1.81 -0.76
N HIS A 624 0.84 -0.48 -0.68
CA HIS A 624 1.48 0.43 -1.61
C HIS A 624 2.59 1.18 -0.87
N TYR A 625 3.71 1.44 -1.53
CA TYR A 625 4.92 1.94 -0.87
C TYR A 625 4.74 3.29 -0.14
N TRP A 626 3.83 4.17 -0.57
CA TRP A 626 3.55 5.41 0.16
C TRP A 626 2.89 5.19 1.54
N SER A 627 2.42 3.99 1.85
CA SER A 627 2.05 3.62 3.22
C SER A 627 3.20 3.82 4.21
N THR A 628 4.46 3.72 3.76
CA THR A 628 5.64 4.02 4.57
C THR A 628 5.69 5.45 5.11
N LEU A 629 5.00 6.42 4.51
CA LEU A 629 4.91 7.78 5.06
C LEU A 629 4.23 7.79 6.45
N THR A 630 3.27 6.89 6.68
CA THR A 630 2.68 6.69 8.01
C THR A 630 3.72 6.19 9.00
N GLY A 631 4.56 5.22 8.59
CA GLY A 631 5.68 4.75 9.41
C GLY A 631 6.70 5.86 9.72
N ILE A 632 7.00 6.72 8.75
CA ILE A 632 7.88 7.88 8.96
C ILE A 632 7.27 8.84 9.99
N ALA A 633 6.00 9.22 9.83
CA ALA A 633 5.33 10.08 10.78
C ALA A 633 5.35 9.49 12.20
N MET A 634 5.07 8.18 12.34
CA MET A 634 5.14 7.45 13.61
C MET A 634 6.55 7.45 14.21
N HIS A 635 7.60 7.25 13.40
CA HIS A 635 8.98 7.34 13.85
C HIS A 635 9.32 8.74 14.40
N HIS A 636 8.91 9.80 13.68
CA HIS A 636 9.13 11.17 14.14
C HIS A 636 8.31 11.48 15.39
N TYR A 637 7.06 11.02 15.47
CA TYR A 637 6.19 11.19 16.62
C TYR A 637 6.75 10.48 17.86
N ALA A 638 7.13 9.20 17.74
CA ALA A 638 7.75 8.41 18.81
C ALA A 638 9.01 9.08 19.38
N ASN A 639 9.85 9.65 18.52
CA ASN A 639 11.04 10.38 18.95
C ASN A 639 10.73 11.77 19.52
N SER A 640 9.55 12.32 19.22
CA SER A 640 9.11 13.63 19.71
C SER A 640 8.44 13.53 21.07
N THR A 641 7.69 12.46 21.33
CA THR A 641 6.89 12.24 22.55
C THR A 641 7.53 11.25 23.52
N GLY A 642 8.40 10.36 23.03
CA GLY A 642 8.98 9.26 23.81
C GLY A 642 8.14 7.98 23.78
N ASP A 643 6.97 7.97 23.13
CA ASP A 643 6.12 6.80 23.03
C ASP A 643 6.70 5.77 22.05
N LYS A 644 7.22 4.67 22.61
CA LYS A 644 7.87 3.61 21.85
C LYS A 644 6.90 2.71 21.08
N THR A 645 5.61 2.72 21.40
CA THR A 645 4.62 1.91 20.68
C THR A 645 4.55 2.30 19.20
N TYR A 646 4.63 3.61 18.92
CA TYR A 646 4.67 4.15 17.56
C TYR A 646 5.97 3.80 16.82
N GLN A 647 7.11 3.64 17.51
CA GLN A 647 8.33 3.18 16.86
C GLN A 647 8.19 1.72 16.40
N THR A 648 7.62 0.83 17.22
CA THR A 648 7.37 -0.56 16.85
C THR A 648 6.42 -0.66 15.66
N ARG A 649 5.36 0.15 15.63
CA ARG A 649 4.43 0.21 14.50
C ARG A 649 5.06 0.78 13.23
N ALA A 650 5.91 1.81 13.36
CA ALA A 650 6.69 2.34 12.24
C ALA A 650 7.55 1.26 11.59
N GLU A 651 8.26 0.47 12.40
CA GLU A 651 9.07 -0.66 11.93
C GLU A 651 8.19 -1.73 11.26
N GLY A 652 7.01 -2.03 11.82
CA GLY A 652 6.02 -2.93 11.23
C GLY A 652 5.59 -2.50 9.82
N ILE A 653 5.19 -1.23 9.64
CA ILE A 653 4.80 -0.67 8.33
C ILE A 653 5.94 -0.76 7.32
N LEU A 654 7.16 -0.39 7.74
CA LEU A 654 8.33 -0.45 6.86
C LEU A 654 8.63 -1.88 6.42
N ARG A 655 8.58 -2.86 7.35
CA ARG A 655 8.80 -4.28 7.04
C ARG A 655 7.69 -4.86 6.17
N ALA A 656 6.43 -4.50 6.39
CA ALA A 656 5.31 -4.95 5.56
C ALA A 656 5.49 -4.62 4.08
N ASN A 657 6.08 -3.46 3.77
CA ASN A 657 6.37 -3.06 2.39
C ASN A 657 7.50 -3.86 1.71
N LEU A 658 8.22 -4.72 2.44
CA LEU A 658 9.19 -5.66 1.85
C LEU A 658 8.51 -6.70 0.95
N ALA A 659 7.19 -6.91 1.10
CA ALA A 659 6.38 -7.78 0.24
C ALA A 659 6.38 -7.35 -1.25
N LEU A 660 6.77 -6.12 -1.55
CA LEU A 660 6.88 -5.60 -2.91
C LEU A 660 8.18 -6.02 -3.63
N PHE A 661 9.04 -6.80 -2.97
CA PHE A 661 10.36 -7.17 -3.48
C PHE A 661 10.58 -8.69 -3.42
N THR A 662 11.22 -9.23 -4.45
CA THR A 662 11.58 -10.65 -4.50
C THR A 662 13.04 -10.86 -4.12
N GLU A 663 13.39 -12.11 -3.78
CA GLU A 663 14.77 -12.54 -3.50
C GLU A 663 15.75 -12.17 -4.63
N GLU A 664 15.32 -12.27 -5.89
CA GLU A 664 16.15 -11.96 -7.06
C GLU A 664 16.31 -10.45 -7.31
N GLY A 665 15.72 -9.60 -6.46
CA GLY A 665 15.78 -8.15 -6.57
C GLY A 665 14.75 -7.54 -7.53
N ARG A 666 13.73 -8.30 -7.96
CA ARG A 666 12.59 -7.69 -8.65
C ARG A 666 11.81 -6.83 -7.67
N GLY A 667 11.16 -5.81 -8.19
CA GLY A 667 10.22 -4.99 -7.43
C GLY A 667 8.89 -4.88 -8.14
N HIS A 668 7.85 -4.53 -7.40
CA HIS A 668 6.47 -4.44 -7.85
C HIS A 668 5.83 -3.16 -7.32
N CYS A 669 5.20 -2.36 -8.18
CA CYS A 669 4.72 -1.02 -7.79
C CYS A 669 3.52 -1.07 -6.83
N ALA A 670 2.73 -2.13 -6.87
CA ALA A 670 1.58 -2.32 -5.99
C ALA A 670 1.23 -3.81 -5.84
N PHE A 671 0.64 -4.17 -4.70
CA PHE A 671 -0.13 -5.39 -4.55
C PHE A 671 -1.63 -5.07 -4.65
N ILE A 672 -2.31 -5.57 -5.68
CA ILE A 672 -3.77 -5.40 -5.85
C ILE A 672 -4.45 -6.36 -4.89
N TYR A 673 -5.04 -5.87 -3.80
CA TYR A 673 -5.47 -6.73 -2.69
C TYR A 673 -6.82 -7.45 -2.85
N PRO A 674 -7.90 -6.80 -3.34
CA PRO A 674 -9.24 -7.40 -3.35
C PRO A 674 -9.29 -8.68 -4.20
N THR A 675 -10.27 -9.55 -3.92
CA THR A 675 -10.53 -10.76 -4.70
C THR A 675 -10.74 -10.41 -6.18
N THR A 676 -11.59 -9.42 -6.46
CA THR A 676 -11.74 -8.82 -7.79
C THR A 676 -11.92 -7.31 -7.72
N VAL A 677 -11.59 -6.64 -8.82
CA VAL A 677 -11.91 -5.23 -9.08
C VAL A 677 -12.67 -5.13 -10.40
N ASP A 678 -13.91 -4.68 -10.37
CA ASP A 678 -14.82 -4.64 -11.53
C ASP A 678 -14.88 -5.99 -12.28
N GLY A 679 -14.93 -7.09 -11.52
CA GLY A 679 -14.94 -8.47 -12.03
C GLY A 679 -13.59 -8.99 -12.56
N ARG A 680 -12.53 -8.16 -12.59
CA ARG A 680 -11.17 -8.61 -12.94
C ARG A 680 -10.49 -9.17 -11.69
N LYS A 681 -9.86 -10.35 -11.80
CA LYS A 681 -9.14 -10.97 -10.67
C LYS A 681 -8.06 -10.04 -10.11
N GLY A 682 -8.10 -9.84 -8.80
CA GLY A 682 -7.08 -9.16 -8.01
C GLY A 682 -6.21 -10.15 -7.25
N HIS A 683 -5.77 -9.76 -6.06
CA HIS A 683 -4.88 -10.52 -5.18
C HIS A 683 -3.53 -10.89 -5.82
N TYR A 684 -2.83 -9.90 -6.39
CA TYR A 684 -1.55 -10.13 -7.08
C TYR A 684 -0.62 -8.90 -7.05
N LEU A 685 0.69 -9.15 -7.24
CA LEU A 685 1.71 -8.12 -7.45
C LEU A 685 1.67 -7.61 -8.89
N ASP A 686 1.50 -6.29 -9.09
CA ASP A 686 1.51 -5.72 -10.44
C ASP A 686 2.86 -6.03 -11.15
N PRO A 687 2.85 -6.39 -12.45
CA PRO A 687 4.06 -6.74 -13.17
C PRO A 687 5.15 -5.66 -13.28
N TYR A 688 4.83 -4.38 -13.06
CA TYR A 688 5.80 -3.30 -13.19
C TYR A 688 6.60 -3.06 -11.91
N ALA A 689 7.94 -3.03 -12.07
CA ALA A 689 8.82 -2.32 -11.16
C ALA A 689 8.88 -0.85 -11.60
N ASN A 690 8.26 0.06 -10.84
CA ASN A 690 8.14 1.47 -11.20
C ASN A 690 8.80 2.36 -10.14
N ASP A 691 8.13 2.53 -9.01
CA ASP A 691 8.38 3.58 -8.03
C ASP A 691 8.44 3.10 -6.57
N GLN A 692 8.19 1.80 -6.33
CA GLN A 692 8.19 1.19 -4.99
C GLN A 692 9.51 1.30 -4.22
N ASP A 693 10.62 1.60 -4.90
CA ASP A 693 11.96 1.68 -4.32
C ASP A 693 12.10 2.73 -3.19
N TRP A 694 11.16 3.67 -3.10
CA TRP A 694 11.03 4.55 -1.96
C TRP A 694 10.84 3.80 -0.64
N ALA A 695 10.16 2.64 -0.62
CA ALA A 695 10.02 1.83 0.59
C ALA A 695 11.38 1.44 1.17
N LEU A 696 12.30 0.96 0.33
CA LEU A 696 13.66 0.61 0.76
C LEU A 696 14.50 1.85 1.07
N ALA A 697 14.31 2.94 0.32
CA ALA A 697 14.98 4.20 0.62
C ALA A 697 14.59 4.73 2.01
N HIS A 698 13.33 4.57 2.42
CA HIS A 698 12.83 4.94 3.74
C HIS A 698 13.34 3.99 4.84
N ILE A 699 13.43 2.69 4.57
CA ILE A 699 14.08 1.72 5.48
C ILE A 699 15.51 2.19 5.78
N LEU A 700 16.34 2.45 4.76
CA LEU A 700 17.72 2.92 4.97
C LEU A 700 17.80 4.29 5.67
N GLN A 701 16.76 5.11 5.58
CA GLN A 701 16.73 6.44 6.20
C GLN A 701 16.36 6.39 7.69
N TYR A 702 15.38 5.58 8.06
CA TYR A 702 14.74 5.63 9.38
C TYR A 702 14.94 4.39 10.23
N THR A 703 15.43 3.32 9.64
CA THR A 703 15.84 2.13 10.37
C THR A 703 17.35 2.00 10.28
N GLY A 704 18.02 2.22 11.41
CA GLY A 704 19.43 1.87 11.57
C GLY A 704 19.62 0.35 11.66
N PHE A 705 18.94 -0.43 10.83
CA PHE A 705 19.24 -1.85 10.67
C PHE A 705 20.61 -1.91 9.99
N GLY A 706 21.66 -2.13 10.78
CA GLY A 706 23.00 -2.39 10.28
C GLY A 706 24.06 -1.28 10.37
N VAL A 707 23.93 -0.22 11.18
CA VAL A 707 25.11 0.63 11.50
C VAL A 707 25.11 1.08 12.95
N SER A 708 26.07 0.53 13.70
CA SER A 708 26.58 1.09 14.94
C SER A 708 26.76 2.59 14.79
N THR A 709 26.15 3.36 15.71
CA THR A 709 26.49 4.76 16.04
C THR A 709 27.54 5.38 15.11
N LEU A 710 27.12 6.27 14.20
CA LEU A 710 27.99 7.25 13.56
C LEU A 710 28.82 7.95 14.65
N LYS A 711 30.00 7.39 14.96
CA LYS A 711 31.10 8.16 15.48
C LYS A 711 31.49 9.08 14.33
N LEU A 712 30.97 10.30 14.40
CA LEU A 712 31.48 11.45 13.66
C LEU A 712 32.97 11.61 14.00
N THR A 713 33.84 10.87 13.30
CA THR A 713 35.27 11.17 13.27
C THR A 713 35.52 12.09 12.09
N SER A 714 35.75 13.36 12.41
CA SER A 714 36.30 14.39 11.53
C SER A 714 37.50 13.87 10.73
N PRO A 715 37.61 14.15 9.41
CA PRO A 715 38.85 13.88 8.68
C PRO A 715 39.86 14.98 9.01
N ILE A 716 40.75 14.71 9.97
CA ILE A 716 41.96 15.52 10.16
C ILE A 716 43.03 14.97 9.21
N HIS A 717 43.50 15.85 8.32
CA HIS A 717 44.76 15.74 7.60
C HIS A 717 45.89 15.24 8.52
N ASP A 718 46.55 14.14 8.17
CA ASP A 718 47.99 14.11 8.37
C ASP A 718 48.71 13.12 7.43
N ARG A 719 49.44 13.68 6.46
CA ARG A 719 50.49 12.97 5.74
C ARG A 719 51.66 12.83 6.70
N ARG A 720 51.88 11.64 7.27
CA ARG A 720 53.13 11.40 8.01
C ARG A 720 54.29 11.14 7.08
N ILE A 721 55.22 12.08 7.15
CA ILE A 721 56.64 11.95 6.85
C ILE A 721 57.25 10.90 7.80
N ASN A 722 58.07 10.02 7.21
CA ASN A 722 58.90 9.05 7.91
C ASN A 722 59.92 9.74 8.81
N HIS A 723 60.02 9.33 10.07
CA HIS A 723 61.27 9.05 10.78
C HIS A 723 60.97 8.45 12.16
N SER A 724 61.43 7.23 12.41
CA SER A 724 61.53 6.67 13.76
C SER A 724 62.85 5.92 13.92
N GLN A 725 63.66 6.34 14.90
CA GLN A 725 64.64 5.49 15.57
C GLN A 725 64.50 5.71 17.08
N GLY A 726 64.38 4.61 17.82
CA GLY A 726 65.23 4.38 18.98
C GLY A 726 64.61 4.42 20.39
N PHE A 727 64.52 3.21 20.97
CA PHE A 727 64.91 2.82 22.34
C PHE A 727 63.98 3.01 23.58
N LEU A 728 63.49 1.84 24.05
CA LEU A 728 63.65 1.19 25.37
C LEU A 728 63.34 1.92 26.72
N SER A 729 62.40 1.36 27.50
CA SER A 729 62.61 0.65 28.79
C SER A 729 61.23 0.29 29.44
N LEU A 730 60.83 -0.97 29.67
CA LEU A 730 61.17 -1.97 30.73
C LEU A 730 60.50 -1.74 32.11
N ILE A 731 60.10 -2.85 32.77
CA ILE A 731 59.72 -3.09 34.20
C ILE A 731 58.17 -3.10 34.42
N THR A 732 57.45 -4.10 34.98
CA THR A 732 57.74 -5.34 35.75
C THR A 732 56.52 -6.30 35.81
N HIS A 733 56.80 -7.60 35.92
CA HIS A 733 55.95 -8.73 36.36
C HIS A 733 55.80 -8.78 37.91
N PRO A 734 54.92 -9.59 38.58
CA PRO A 734 54.81 -11.08 38.47
C PRO A 734 53.39 -11.70 38.68
N SER A 735 53.05 -12.82 38.00
CA SER A 735 52.97 -14.24 38.48
C SER A 735 51.69 -14.56 39.30
N LEU A 736 51.04 -15.74 39.33
CA LEU A 736 51.28 -17.11 38.85
C LEU A 736 49.99 -17.96 39.08
N ASN A 737 49.94 -19.14 38.44
CA ASN A 737 49.13 -20.38 38.66
C ASN A 737 48.05 -20.69 37.60
N SER A 738 47.91 -21.91 37.05
CA SER A 738 48.73 -23.14 37.06
C SER A 738 48.04 -24.23 36.18
N ILE A 739 48.83 -25.15 35.60
CA ILE A 739 48.56 -26.58 35.25
C ILE A 739 47.76 -26.87 33.95
N ALA A 740 48.42 -27.32 32.85
CA ALA A 740 48.82 -28.69 32.41
C ALA A 740 47.63 -29.55 31.87
N LYS A 741 47.69 -30.25 30.72
CA LYS A 741 48.61 -31.38 30.41
C LYS A 741 48.30 -32.01 29.01
N TYR A 742 49.33 -32.60 28.36
CA TYR A 742 49.38 -33.59 27.26
C TYR A 742 48.92 -33.20 25.83
N ALA A 743 49.46 -33.65 24.68
CA ALA A 743 50.78 -34.04 24.14
C ALA A 743 50.56 -35.01 22.96
N ASN A 744 51.27 -34.77 21.84
CA ASN A 744 51.73 -35.74 20.81
C ASN A 744 50.67 -36.44 19.91
N HIS A 745 50.83 -36.72 18.60
CA HIS A 745 51.99 -36.96 17.73
C HIS A 745 51.69 -36.63 16.24
N ARG A 746 52.75 -36.29 15.49
CA ARG A 746 52.93 -36.28 14.01
C ARG A 746 53.18 -37.72 13.45
N PRO A 747 53.63 -37.95 12.19
CA PRO A 747 53.24 -37.49 10.83
C PRO A 747 53.08 -38.69 9.85
N LEU A 748 52.86 -38.45 8.53
CA LEU A 748 53.58 -39.09 7.39
C LEU A 748 53.00 -38.70 6.01
N THR A 749 53.89 -38.40 5.06
CA THR A 749 53.73 -38.26 3.58
C THR A 749 53.98 -39.65 2.90
N PRO A 750 54.15 -39.88 1.56
CA PRO A 750 54.15 -39.01 0.36
C PRO A 750 53.54 -39.60 -0.98
N SER A 751 53.52 -38.73 -2.01
CA SER A 751 53.84 -38.92 -3.46
C SER A 751 53.10 -39.91 -4.38
N TRP A 752 52.71 -39.42 -5.58
CA TRP A 752 53.11 -39.95 -6.92
C TRP A 752 53.24 -38.79 -7.94
N ALA A 753 54.02 -39.02 -9.00
CA ALA A 753 54.79 -38.05 -9.78
C ALA A 753 54.34 -37.88 -11.26
N LEU A 754 54.75 -36.73 -11.85
CA LEU A 754 55.23 -36.41 -13.24
C LEU A 754 54.65 -37.17 -14.47
N VAL A 755 54.41 -36.54 -15.64
CA VAL A 755 55.41 -36.13 -16.65
C VAL A 755 54.85 -35.10 -17.69
N TRP A 756 55.82 -34.38 -18.27
CA TRP A 756 55.90 -33.23 -19.20
C TRP A 756 55.45 -33.38 -20.70
N ILE A 757 54.85 -32.29 -21.25
CA ILE A 757 54.97 -31.49 -22.54
C ILE A 757 55.43 -32.15 -23.90
N PRO A 758 55.42 -31.51 -25.13
CA PRO A 758 54.86 -30.21 -25.63
C PRO A 758 54.37 -30.10 -27.14
N LEU A 759 53.89 -28.87 -27.49
CA LEU A 759 54.15 -28.05 -28.72
C LEU A 759 53.26 -28.08 -29.98
N ARG A 760 52.67 -26.90 -30.30
CA ARG A 760 52.79 -26.04 -31.54
C ARG A 760 51.54 -25.11 -31.59
N LYS A 761 51.51 -23.77 -31.56
CA LYS A 761 52.29 -22.59 -32.05
C LYS A 761 51.98 -22.13 -33.48
N TYR A 762 51.74 -20.80 -33.59
CA TYR A 762 51.63 -19.88 -34.76
C TYR A 762 50.23 -19.75 -35.43
N ASP A 763 49.74 -18.59 -35.90
CA ASP A 763 49.94 -17.14 -35.65
C ASP A 763 49.11 -16.39 -36.72
N GLY A 764 48.69 -15.15 -36.40
CA GLY A 764 48.41 -14.06 -37.37
C GLY A 764 47.15 -14.21 -38.25
N GLY A 765 46.41 -13.17 -38.59
CA GLY A 765 46.59 -11.74 -38.47
C GLY A 765 45.64 -11.05 -39.46
N THR A 766 44.79 -10.17 -38.95
CA THR A 766 44.29 -8.89 -39.52
C THR A 766 44.20 -8.69 -41.05
N LYS A 767 43.02 -8.25 -41.56
CA LYS A 767 42.70 -6.88 -42.05
C LYS A 767 41.55 -6.82 -43.07
N SER A 768 40.53 -6.00 -42.73
CA SER A 768 39.87 -4.91 -43.49
C SER A 768 39.45 -5.01 -44.98
N TRP A 769 38.39 -4.23 -45.27
CA TRP A 769 37.88 -3.62 -46.52
C TRP A 769 36.55 -4.22 -47.01
N GLN A 770 35.40 -3.55 -46.78
CA GLN A 770 34.80 -2.38 -47.44
C GLN A 770 34.29 -2.61 -48.88
N HIS A 771 33.02 -2.20 -49.04
CA HIS A 771 32.32 -1.74 -50.24
C HIS A 771 31.90 -2.75 -51.32
N GLY A 772 30.58 -2.74 -51.61
CA GLY A 772 30.14 -2.90 -53.00
C GLY A 772 28.70 -3.37 -53.22
N VAL A 773 27.86 -2.44 -53.66
CA VAL A 773 26.83 -2.62 -54.73
C VAL A 773 25.55 -3.39 -54.34
N LYS A 774 24.41 -2.77 -54.02
CA LYS A 774 23.38 -2.09 -54.86
C LYS A 774 22.78 -2.92 -56.01
N ASN A 775 21.44 -2.99 -55.97
CA ASN A 775 20.46 -3.19 -57.06
C ASN A 775 20.33 -4.63 -57.61
N ARG A 776 19.17 -5.12 -58.04
CA ARG A 776 17.72 -4.78 -58.02
C ARG A 776 17.03 -5.91 -58.83
N PHE A 777 15.70 -6.00 -58.71
CA PHE A 777 14.74 -6.69 -59.62
C PHE A 777 14.68 -8.21 -59.49
N LYS A 778 13.55 -8.91 -59.64
CA LYS A 778 12.14 -8.62 -59.99
C LYS A 778 11.34 -9.86 -59.51
N VAL A 779 10.29 -9.72 -58.72
CA VAL A 779 8.86 -9.85 -59.10
C VAL A 779 8.51 -11.07 -59.97
N ILE A 780 7.60 -11.91 -59.46
CA ILE A 780 6.30 -12.38 -60.00
C ILE A 780 5.94 -13.63 -59.16
N GLY A 781 4.92 -13.59 -58.30
CA GLY A 781 3.54 -14.02 -58.60
C GLY A 781 3.34 -15.46 -58.08
N THR A 782 2.23 -15.90 -57.50
CA THR A 782 0.87 -15.38 -57.53
C THR A 782 0.03 -16.13 -56.49
N ALA A 783 -0.82 -15.39 -55.76
CA ALA A 783 -2.17 -15.71 -55.30
C ALA A 783 -2.53 -17.09 -54.72
N PHE A 784 -3.04 -17.06 -53.48
CA PHE A 784 -4.44 -17.44 -53.26
C PHE A 784 -5.17 -16.36 -52.43
N ARG A 785 -6.17 -15.77 -53.11
CA ARG A 785 -7.36 -15.03 -52.64
C ARG A 785 -8.16 -15.91 -51.65
N ALA A 786 -9.08 -15.46 -50.82
CA ALA A 786 -9.80 -14.21 -50.59
C ALA A 786 -10.72 -14.51 -49.38
N ARG A 787 -11.12 -13.57 -48.51
CA ARG A 787 -12.27 -12.64 -48.59
C ARG A 787 -12.67 -12.42 -47.10
N THR A 788 -13.09 -11.29 -46.55
CA THR A 788 -13.40 -9.94 -47.03
C THR A 788 -13.69 -9.07 -45.80
N ARG A 789 -13.17 -7.83 -45.77
CA ARG A 789 -13.78 -6.51 -45.44
C ARG A 789 -14.61 -6.38 -44.14
N THR A 790 -14.51 -5.31 -43.33
CA THR A 790 -14.44 -3.84 -43.61
C THR A 790 -14.07 -3.14 -42.27
N LEU A 791 -12.99 -2.38 -42.07
CA LEU A 791 -12.69 -0.96 -42.37
C LEU A 791 -13.73 0.10 -41.94
N ALA A 792 -13.37 0.91 -40.93
CA ALA A 792 -13.42 2.39 -40.85
C ALA A 792 -13.44 2.82 -39.36
N LEU A 793 -12.37 3.39 -38.79
CA LEU A 793 -11.86 4.77 -38.88
C LEU A 793 -12.45 5.70 -37.79
N CYS A 794 -11.51 6.32 -37.08
CA CYS A 794 -11.64 7.32 -36.04
C CYS A 794 -12.57 8.49 -36.40
N GLU A 795 -13.19 9.08 -35.38
CA GLU A 795 -13.23 10.53 -35.28
C GLU A 795 -13.06 11.00 -33.83
N VAL A 796 -12.24 12.03 -33.71
CA VAL A 796 -11.79 12.72 -32.50
C VAL A 796 -12.61 14.00 -32.46
N GLU A 797 -13.32 14.28 -31.37
CA GLU A 797 -13.74 15.66 -31.07
C GLU A 797 -13.50 16.00 -29.60
N ARG A 798 -12.87 17.17 -29.44
CA ARG A 798 -12.49 17.83 -28.20
C ARG A 798 -13.60 18.77 -27.74
N TYR A 799 -13.56 19.11 -26.45
CA TYR A 799 -14.23 20.21 -25.74
C TYR A 799 -15.73 19.99 -25.44
N PHE A 800 -16.03 19.60 -24.20
CA PHE A 800 -16.39 20.52 -23.09
C PHE A 800 -16.07 19.87 -21.75
#